data_AF-A0A962X6E5-F1
#
_entry.id   AF-A0A962X6E5-F1
#
_cell.length_a   1.000
_cell.length_b   1.000
_cell.length_c   1.000
_cell.angle_alpha   90.00
_cell.angle_beta   90.00
_cell.angle_gamma   90.00
#
_symmetry.space_group_name_H-M   'P 1'
#
loop_
_entity.id
_entity.type
_entity.pdbx_description
1 polymer ?
#
loop_
_entity_poly.entity_id
_entity_poly.type
_entity_poly.pdbx_seq_one_letter_code
_entity_poly.pdbx_strand_id
1 'polypeptide(L)'
;MVDILNTAIRGLMAFRAGMATTGHNVANVNTPYFSRQRVELGATTPEKQSYGYMGTGVNVESVTRAYDDFVMKQLRGHTSGVSQYEELNDLTNQLSALLGDTDVGLTPDLEAFFGSLQDLADSPTSITARQVFLDEGETLTNRIQDIDDALNSLRDSIDTSITNTVATINDYSQGIAEVNRAVAQAADSDTNPPNDLLDRRDKLLVDLSKLAGIQVVAEENGALNVFLSNGQPLVVGINTQKLVAVQSGFDPGEVTVRLEGQAEGSDLERYITSGELGAYFEFRRTILNPAQDGLGLLAMGLAETFNEQHQQGMDLDGNLGEALFNVGAPRVLSHTTNNDDNPAIFSAALNNTKERYELSFSAASNYTLTRLSDGVIVASNFTLTNPLTVDGVTVELSSGATVTDGDRFLLQPTAHGATATSYNGNNAGSDVVFQAKALPVADSSNLARSDYEILTSGVASRATLTNAGNATISTPTIADLDDENLTNTVRIRFTNATTYDVIDDTRGVTLASGQAYTSGATIPATGDYNGWNAAITDGTSPIQAGDTFIISAGYTVKRLSDSQELLSSGDLTALNDVMRDEGLHLALRGGPAQYGDRFLVQPTRLGSANFEMALADPRKVAVAAPITTTATATNLGSGVISAGNVIDSSRMELQNRVEIRFTSDHTFNVFDLDTDAILDKGVVFPPLVAQADADNSGTAGITAPAIVDYEAERLRNTIEIRFLSATQYEIVDVTTGDTLTPAGGSPYTSGNAIDLNALDSRYGSTFQISGAPVAGDRFEIKSTTSNAISYNGWEVNITGEPHGDIIASPGSENTGTGTIEKPLITDYQADNLTHTVKIRFTSATAYDLLDMTDNGVTISAGNIYTPPGGAGLGTVTPPAGYGWTVDINNDPQAGDEFIVQNDGDTFQIKSNQGGIGDNRNALELVKLETTPQLLDGNDFRGVYAQMIAEVGAQGRRVENTLQSQEALLQQSELSRESISGVSLDEEAANLVRFQQAYQAAAQVIQTSNSMFTSLLEAVKG
;
A
#
# COMPACT_ATOMS: atom_id res chain seq x y z
N MET A 1 26.55 -63.50 -64.70
CA MET A 1 27.15 -64.07 -63.47
C MET A 1 27.73 -62.98 -62.57
N VAL A 2 28.53 -62.05 -63.11
CA VAL A 2 29.03 -60.87 -62.37
C VAL A 2 27.88 -60.07 -61.73
N ASP A 3 26.76 -59.92 -62.43
CA ASP A 3 25.61 -59.14 -61.93
C ASP A 3 24.89 -59.79 -60.74
N ILE A 4 24.75 -61.13 -60.73
CA ILE A 4 24.14 -61.87 -59.61
C ILE A 4 25.03 -61.80 -58.36
N LEU A 5 26.35 -61.91 -58.55
CA LEU A 5 27.31 -61.81 -57.46
C LEU A 5 27.32 -60.41 -56.86
N ASN A 6 27.28 -59.36 -57.68
CA ASN A 6 27.22 -57.97 -57.24
C ASN A 6 25.91 -57.66 -56.49
N THR A 7 24.76 -58.14 -56.99
CA THR A 7 23.48 -58.03 -56.29
C THR A 7 23.49 -58.75 -54.93
N ALA A 8 24.08 -59.95 -54.86
CA ALA A 8 24.18 -60.71 -53.61
C ALA A 8 25.14 -60.06 -52.59
N ILE A 9 26.27 -59.49 -53.03
CA ILE A 9 27.21 -58.74 -52.17
C ILE A 9 26.54 -57.48 -51.61
N ARG A 10 25.83 -56.72 -52.45
CA ARG A 10 25.11 -55.51 -52.03
C ARG A 10 23.98 -55.83 -51.03
N GLY A 11 23.21 -56.89 -51.29
CA GLY A 11 22.23 -57.40 -50.34
C GLY A 11 22.85 -57.85 -49.01
N LEU A 12 23.99 -58.54 -49.05
CA LEU A 12 24.72 -58.97 -47.86
C LEU A 12 25.15 -57.79 -46.98
N MET A 13 25.66 -56.72 -47.60
CA MET A 13 26.04 -55.49 -46.88
C MET A 13 24.82 -54.78 -46.28
N ALA A 14 23.71 -54.69 -47.03
CA ALA A 14 22.45 -54.12 -46.54
C ALA A 14 21.89 -54.88 -45.33
N PHE A 15 21.85 -56.21 -45.37
CA PHE A 15 21.36 -57.01 -44.24
C PHE A 15 22.31 -56.99 -43.05
N ARG A 16 23.63 -56.86 -43.27
CA ARG A 16 24.60 -56.64 -42.18
C ARG A 16 24.36 -55.31 -41.47
N ALA A 17 24.09 -54.24 -42.24
CA ALA A 17 23.72 -52.95 -41.66
C ALA A 17 22.42 -53.06 -40.86
N GLY A 18 21.40 -53.75 -41.41
CA GLY A 18 20.15 -54.04 -40.70
C GLY A 18 20.36 -54.75 -39.35
N MET A 19 21.21 -55.80 -39.31
CA MET A 19 21.54 -56.48 -38.07
C MET A 19 22.28 -55.58 -37.06
N ALA A 20 23.20 -54.74 -37.55
CA ALA A 20 23.96 -53.82 -36.70
C ALA A 20 23.05 -52.74 -36.08
N THR A 21 22.14 -52.15 -36.86
CA THR A 21 21.18 -51.15 -36.39
C THR A 21 20.19 -51.75 -35.39
N THR A 22 19.63 -52.93 -35.65
CA THR A 22 18.77 -53.62 -34.68
C THR A 22 19.53 -53.97 -33.39
N GLY A 23 20.78 -54.44 -33.49
CA GLY A 23 21.63 -54.67 -32.32
C GLY A 23 21.87 -53.38 -31.52
N HIS A 24 22.05 -52.25 -32.20
CA HIS A 24 22.21 -50.94 -31.59
C HIS A 24 20.93 -50.48 -30.86
N ASN A 25 19.76 -50.66 -31.47
CA ASN A 25 18.47 -50.33 -30.84
C ASN A 25 18.25 -51.15 -29.58
N VAL A 26 18.48 -52.47 -29.63
CA VAL A 26 18.32 -53.37 -28.47
C VAL A 26 19.30 -52.99 -27.34
N ALA A 27 20.54 -52.63 -27.67
CA ALA A 27 21.53 -52.22 -26.66
C ALA A 27 21.14 -50.91 -25.94
N ASN A 28 20.41 -50.02 -26.62
CA ASN A 28 20.02 -48.71 -26.12
C ASN A 28 18.55 -48.60 -25.68
N VAL A 29 17.83 -49.72 -25.56
CA VAL A 29 16.40 -49.74 -25.17
C VAL A 29 16.13 -49.02 -23.83
N ASN A 30 17.09 -49.06 -22.89
CA ASN A 30 17.00 -48.42 -21.58
C ASN A 30 17.77 -47.08 -21.51
N THR A 31 18.29 -46.59 -22.63
CA THR A 31 18.95 -45.29 -22.69
C THR A 31 17.87 -44.20 -22.81
N PRO A 32 17.75 -43.27 -21.85
CA PRO A 32 16.72 -42.24 -21.88
C PRO A 32 16.78 -41.40 -23.16
N TYR A 33 15.62 -41.14 -23.76
CA TYR A 33 15.46 -40.35 -24.99
C TYR A 33 16.20 -40.88 -26.22
N PHE A 34 16.58 -42.16 -26.23
CA PHE A 34 17.12 -42.81 -27.42
C PHE A 34 16.04 -42.94 -28.52
N SER A 35 16.39 -42.58 -29.76
CA SER A 35 15.49 -42.72 -30.90
C SER A 35 15.78 -44.01 -31.65
N ARG A 36 14.77 -44.87 -31.84
CA ARG A 36 14.90 -46.10 -32.64
C ARG A 36 15.45 -45.76 -34.03
N GLN A 37 16.52 -46.43 -34.43
CA GLN A 37 17.13 -46.22 -35.73
C GLN A 37 16.60 -47.24 -36.76
N ARG A 38 16.45 -46.82 -38.01
CA ARG A 38 16.03 -47.67 -39.12
C ARG A 38 17.00 -47.53 -40.28
N VAL A 39 17.31 -48.67 -40.92
CA VAL A 39 18.09 -48.70 -42.15
C VAL A 39 17.16 -48.43 -43.34
N GLU A 40 17.43 -47.36 -44.09
CA GLU A 40 16.75 -47.07 -45.34
C GLU A 40 17.49 -47.76 -46.48
N LEU A 41 16.76 -48.58 -47.25
CA LEU A 41 17.31 -49.37 -48.35
C LEU A 41 16.80 -48.82 -49.69
N GLY A 42 17.72 -48.30 -50.49
CA GLY A 42 17.44 -47.81 -51.84
C GLY A 42 17.71 -48.89 -52.89
N ALA A 43 16.82 -49.03 -53.87
CA ALA A 43 17.10 -49.85 -55.05
C ALA A 43 18.20 -49.18 -55.88
N THR A 44 19.25 -49.92 -56.25
CA THR A 44 20.31 -49.36 -57.08
C THR A 44 19.83 -49.15 -58.52
N THR A 45 20.37 -48.14 -59.22
CA THR A 45 19.98 -47.80 -60.59
C THR A 45 19.97 -49.06 -61.48
N PRO A 46 18.82 -49.39 -62.11
CA PRO A 46 18.72 -50.56 -62.97
C PRO A 46 19.66 -50.45 -64.17
N GLU A 47 20.39 -51.53 -64.48
CA GLU A 47 21.22 -51.58 -65.67
C GLU A 47 20.39 -51.95 -66.90
N LYS A 48 20.58 -51.19 -67.99
CA LYS A 48 19.88 -51.42 -69.26
C LYS A 48 20.52 -52.59 -70.00
N GLN A 49 19.84 -53.72 -70.02
CA GLN A 49 20.18 -54.90 -70.80
C GLN A 49 19.46 -54.85 -72.16
N SER A 50 19.87 -55.70 -73.12
CA SER A 50 19.28 -55.75 -74.47
C SER A 50 17.78 -56.07 -74.50
N TYR A 51 17.20 -56.56 -73.40
CA TYR A 51 15.80 -56.98 -73.26
C TYR A 51 15.02 -56.20 -72.19
N GLY A 52 15.60 -55.15 -71.60
CA GLY A 52 14.93 -54.34 -70.58
C GLY A 52 15.88 -53.82 -69.50
N TYR A 53 15.34 -53.16 -68.48
CA TYR A 53 16.09 -52.74 -67.30
C TYR A 53 16.05 -53.85 -66.25
N MET A 54 17.22 -54.27 -65.76
CA MET A 54 17.31 -55.20 -64.63
C MET A 54 17.86 -54.47 -63.40
N GLY A 55 17.20 -54.65 -62.25
CA GLY A 55 17.67 -54.10 -60.99
C GLY A 55 19.01 -54.73 -60.57
N THR A 56 19.93 -53.92 -60.05
CA THR A 56 21.28 -54.36 -59.66
C THR A 56 21.42 -54.65 -58.16
N GLY A 57 20.29 -54.70 -57.42
CA GLY A 57 20.22 -54.98 -55.98
C GLY A 57 19.75 -53.79 -55.16
N VAL A 58 20.08 -53.82 -53.87
CA VAL A 58 19.75 -52.77 -52.89
C VAL A 58 21.04 -52.25 -52.25
N ASN A 59 21.09 -50.96 -51.93
CA ASN A 59 22.16 -50.37 -51.14
C ASN A 59 21.58 -49.79 -49.85
N VAL A 60 22.43 -49.62 -48.83
CA VAL A 60 22.08 -48.78 -47.68
C VAL A 60 22.14 -47.34 -48.16
N GLU A 61 21.00 -46.67 -48.13
CA GLU A 61 20.88 -45.25 -48.49
C GLU A 61 21.25 -44.38 -47.29
N SER A 62 20.69 -44.68 -46.13
CA SER A 62 21.00 -44.01 -44.87
C SER A 62 20.56 -44.85 -43.67
N VAL A 63 21.02 -44.48 -42.48
CA VAL A 63 20.44 -44.93 -41.21
C VAL A 63 19.81 -43.69 -40.57
N THR A 64 18.49 -43.69 -40.42
CA THR A 64 17.74 -42.55 -39.89
C THR A 64 17.12 -42.90 -38.54
N ARG A 65 16.92 -41.88 -37.71
CA ARG A 65 16.15 -42.01 -36.47
C ARG A 65 14.64 -41.90 -36.74
N ALA A 66 13.85 -42.71 -36.04
CA ALA A 66 12.40 -42.50 -35.96
C ALA A 66 12.16 -41.33 -35.00
N TYR A 67 11.86 -40.15 -35.54
CA TYR A 67 11.78 -38.90 -34.79
C TYR A 67 10.66 -38.02 -35.33
N ASP A 68 9.93 -37.37 -34.42
CA ASP A 68 8.92 -36.36 -34.74
C ASP A 68 9.20 -35.08 -33.94
N ASP A 69 9.43 -33.98 -34.66
CA ASP A 69 9.80 -32.70 -34.05
C ASP A 69 8.66 -32.07 -33.24
N PHE A 70 7.43 -32.24 -33.71
CA PHE A 70 6.24 -31.70 -33.05
C PHE A 70 6.02 -32.39 -31.69
N VAL A 71 6.13 -33.72 -31.64
CA VAL A 71 6.01 -34.48 -30.38
C VAL A 71 7.12 -34.09 -29.42
N MET A 72 8.35 -33.90 -29.89
CA MET A 72 9.46 -33.48 -29.03
C MET A 72 9.31 -32.02 -28.55
N LYS A 73 8.72 -31.14 -29.36
CA LYS A 73 8.35 -29.78 -28.94
C LYS A 73 7.30 -29.81 -27.84
N GLN A 74 6.24 -30.62 -27.98
CA GLN A 74 5.22 -30.78 -26.95
C GLN A 74 5.80 -31.36 -25.66
N LEU A 75 6.64 -32.39 -25.78
CA LEU A 75 7.31 -33.03 -24.65
C LEU A 75 8.13 -32.01 -23.83
N ARG A 76 8.99 -31.22 -24.49
CA ARG A 76 9.77 -30.17 -23.80
C ARG A 76 8.88 -29.14 -23.11
N GLY A 77 7.79 -28.73 -23.77
CA GLY A 77 6.83 -27.79 -23.18
C GLY A 77 6.17 -28.33 -21.91
N HIS A 78 5.66 -29.57 -21.96
CA HIS A 78 5.04 -30.20 -20.79
C HIS A 78 6.06 -30.57 -19.71
N THR A 79 7.29 -30.96 -20.05
CA THR A 79 8.37 -31.17 -19.07
C THR A 79 8.70 -29.88 -18.33
N SER A 80 8.80 -28.76 -19.05
CA SER A 80 9.02 -27.45 -18.43
C SER A 80 7.86 -27.04 -17.52
N GLY A 81 6.62 -27.30 -17.94
CA GLY A 81 5.43 -27.06 -17.13
C GLY A 81 5.37 -27.92 -15.87
N VAL A 82 5.60 -29.23 -15.96
CA VAL A 82 5.67 -30.11 -14.78
C VAL A 82 6.75 -29.65 -13.81
N SER A 83 7.98 -29.43 -14.29
CA SER A 83 9.10 -29.01 -13.43
C SER A 83 8.81 -27.68 -12.72
N GLN A 84 8.12 -26.74 -13.39
CA GLN A 84 7.67 -25.49 -12.77
C GLN A 84 6.69 -25.74 -11.61
N TYR A 85 5.60 -26.46 -11.87
CA TYR A 85 4.54 -26.62 -10.88
C TYR A 85 4.90 -27.64 -9.78
N GLU A 86 5.82 -28.58 -10.02
CA GLU A 86 6.41 -29.44 -8.98
C GLU A 86 7.18 -28.59 -7.97
N GLU A 87 8.15 -27.79 -8.44
CA GLU A 87 8.95 -26.93 -7.56
C GLU A 87 8.09 -25.89 -6.84
N LEU A 88 7.15 -25.27 -7.55
CA LEU A 88 6.21 -24.31 -6.97
C LEU A 88 5.33 -24.96 -5.88
N ASN A 89 4.91 -26.22 -6.07
CA ASN A 89 4.12 -26.97 -5.09
C ASN A 89 4.95 -27.26 -3.84
N ASP A 90 6.19 -27.69 -4.00
CA ASP A 90 7.09 -28.00 -2.89
C ASP A 90 7.38 -26.76 -2.03
N LEU A 91 7.69 -25.62 -2.66
CA LEU A 91 7.88 -24.34 -1.95
C LEU A 91 6.59 -23.88 -1.25
N THR A 92 5.44 -24.03 -1.90
CA THR A 92 4.14 -23.66 -1.31
C THR A 92 3.79 -24.52 -0.10
N ASN A 93 4.09 -25.82 -0.15
CA ASN A 93 3.87 -26.72 0.98
C ASN A 93 4.80 -26.41 2.16
N GLN A 94 6.06 -26.04 1.89
CA GLN A 94 6.98 -25.58 2.93
C GLN A 94 6.45 -24.34 3.65
N LEU A 95 6.00 -23.32 2.89
CA LEU A 95 5.40 -22.12 3.46
C LEU A 95 4.08 -22.41 4.19
N SER A 96 3.21 -23.25 3.62
CA SER A 96 1.95 -23.62 4.25
C SER A 96 2.17 -24.35 5.58
N ALA A 97 3.20 -25.18 5.69
CA ALA A 97 3.55 -25.84 6.95
C ALA A 97 4.10 -24.85 7.98
N LEU A 98 4.89 -23.86 7.56
CA LEU A 98 5.41 -22.81 8.43
C LEU A 98 4.29 -21.93 9.02
N LEU A 99 3.30 -21.55 8.21
CA LEU A 99 2.23 -20.62 8.61
C LEU A 99 1.01 -21.31 9.22
N GLY A 100 0.72 -22.55 8.81
CA GLY A 100 -0.54 -23.24 9.14
C GLY A 100 -0.49 -24.16 10.36
N ASP A 101 0.63 -24.21 11.08
CA ASP A 101 0.74 -25.01 12.30
C ASP A 101 -0.15 -24.42 13.41
N THR A 102 -1.03 -25.22 14.02
CA THR A 102 -1.94 -24.74 15.08
C THR A 102 -1.27 -24.70 16.47
N ASP A 103 -0.17 -25.42 16.65
CA ASP A 103 0.59 -25.47 17.90
C ASP A 103 1.77 -24.49 17.87
N VAL A 104 2.26 -24.17 16.68
CA VAL A 104 3.40 -23.28 16.44
C VAL A 104 2.97 -22.05 15.63
N GLY A 105 1.71 -21.85 15.27
CA GLY A 105 1.26 -20.65 14.54
C GLY A 105 1.23 -19.40 15.42
N LEU A 106 0.82 -18.26 14.85
CA LEU A 106 0.69 -17.01 15.61
C LEU A 106 -0.58 -16.94 16.47
N THR A 107 -1.60 -17.75 16.15
CA THR A 107 -2.91 -17.69 16.81
C THR A 107 -2.88 -17.98 18.31
N PRO A 108 -2.18 -19.02 18.81
CA PRO A 108 -2.10 -19.27 20.25
C PRO A 108 -1.48 -18.12 21.04
N ASP A 109 -0.42 -17.50 20.51
CA ASP A 109 0.27 -16.39 21.17
C ASP A 109 -0.58 -15.12 21.19
N LEU A 110 -1.36 -14.86 20.12
CA LEU A 110 -2.36 -13.79 20.12
C LEU A 110 -3.44 -14.03 21.19
N GLU A 111 -3.96 -15.27 21.30
CA GLU A 111 -4.95 -15.62 22.33
C GLU A 111 -4.37 -15.47 23.75
N ALA A 112 -3.12 -15.88 23.98
CA ALA A 112 -2.44 -15.74 25.26
C ALA A 112 -2.20 -14.26 25.62
N PHE A 113 -1.75 -13.45 24.67
CA PHE A 113 -1.54 -12.02 24.84
C PHE A 113 -2.83 -11.30 25.24
N PHE A 114 -3.92 -11.46 24.49
CA PHE A 114 -5.22 -10.85 24.84
C PHE A 114 -5.81 -11.43 26.13
N GLY A 115 -5.63 -12.73 26.40
CA GLY A 115 -6.04 -13.35 27.65
C GLY A 115 -5.34 -12.73 28.87
N SER A 116 -4.02 -12.50 28.78
CA SER A 116 -3.26 -11.86 29.85
C SER A 116 -3.64 -10.38 30.06
N LEU A 117 -4.03 -9.69 28.99
CA LEU A 117 -4.57 -8.33 29.06
C LEU A 117 -5.94 -8.29 29.74
N GLN A 118 -6.80 -9.29 29.50
CA GLN A 118 -8.08 -9.45 30.21
C GLN A 118 -7.84 -9.71 31.71
N ASP A 119 -6.90 -10.58 32.06
CA ASP A 119 -6.50 -10.83 33.44
C ASP A 119 -5.96 -9.56 34.12
N LEU A 120 -5.21 -8.74 33.38
CA LEU A 120 -4.73 -7.43 33.82
C LEU A 120 -5.88 -6.43 33.99
N ALA A 121 -6.87 -6.42 33.09
CA ALA A 121 -8.06 -5.59 33.23
C ALA A 121 -8.88 -5.96 34.48
N ASP A 122 -8.93 -7.25 34.84
CA ASP A 122 -9.60 -7.72 36.05
C ASP A 122 -8.83 -7.39 37.33
N SER A 123 -7.50 -7.24 37.24
CA SER A 123 -6.60 -6.94 38.36
C SER A 123 -5.61 -5.80 38.07
N PRO A 124 -6.07 -4.56 37.81
CA PRO A 124 -5.25 -3.46 37.29
C PRO A 124 -4.18 -2.97 38.26
N THR A 125 -4.27 -3.32 39.54
CA THR A 125 -3.27 -2.96 40.57
C THR A 125 -2.18 -4.02 40.76
N SER A 126 -2.29 -5.18 40.09
CA SER A 126 -1.36 -6.31 40.25
C SER A 126 -0.12 -6.13 39.39
N ILE A 127 1.04 -5.93 40.03
CA ILE A 127 2.35 -5.93 39.34
C ILE A 127 2.59 -7.29 38.66
N THR A 128 2.14 -8.39 39.26
CA THR A 128 2.27 -9.72 38.66
C THR A 128 1.46 -9.86 37.37
N ALA A 129 0.22 -9.37 37.34
CA ALA A 129 -0.60 -9.41 36.11
C ALA A 129 0.02 -8.56 35.00
N ARG A 130 0.57 -7.40 35.36
CA ARG A 130 1.32 -6.53 34.43
C ARG A 130 2.56 -7.23 33.88
N GLN A 131 3.31 -7.93 34.73
CA GLN A 131 4.47 -8.69 34.28
C GLN A 131 4.07 -9.81 33.32
N VAL A 132 3.02 -10.57 33.63
CA VAL A 132 2.53 -11.63 32.73
C VAL A 132 2.11 -11.03 31.38
N PHE A 133 1.41 -9.89 31.36
CA PHE A 133 1.07 -9.20 30.12
C PHE A 133 2.30 -8.79 29.29
N LEU A 134 3.36 -8.28 29.94
CA LEU A 134 4.62 -7.97 29.25
C LEU A 134 5.31 -9.23 28.71
N ASP A 135 5.35 -10.32 29.49
CA ASP A 135 5.97 -11.58 29.11
C ASP A 135 5.26 -12.24 27.90
N GLU A 136 3.92 -12.20 27.89
CA GLU A 136 3.12 -12.67 26.74
C GLU A 136 3.29 -11.75 25.51
N GLY A 137 3.44 -10.44 25.72
CA GLY A 137 3.78 -9.49 24.66
C GLY A 137 5.15 -9.79 24.04
N GLU A 138 6.17 -10.09 24.85
CA GLU A 138 7.51 -10.50 24.37
C GLU A 138 7.46 -11.84 23.62
N THR A 139 6.65 -12.78 24.11
CA THR A 139 6.45 -14.08 23.44
C THR A 139 5.82 -13.88 22.06
N LEU A 140 4.79 -13.04 21.96
CA LEU A 140 4.16 -12.68 20.69
C LEU A 140 5.14 -12.00 19.72
N THR A 141 5.95 -11.04 20.20
CA THR A 141 6.94 -10.36 19.36
C THR A 141 7.99 -11.34 18.82
N ASN A 142 8.51 -12.22 19.67
CA ASN A 142 9.48 -13.24 19.27
C ASN A 142 8.89 -14.20 18.24
N ARG A 143 7.62 -14.60 18.39
CA ARG A 143 6.95 -15.46 17.42
C ARG A 143 6.84 -14.80 16.04
N ILE A 144 6.47 -13.53 15.98
CA ILE A 144 6.39 -12.77 14.71
C ILE A 144 7.76 -12.71 14.04
N GLN A 145 8.82 -12.43 14.82
CA GLN A 145 10.20 -12.40 14.32
C GLN A 145 10.68 -13.78 13.84
N ASP A 146 10.39 -14.85 14.57
CA ASP A 146 10.73 -16.22 14.16
C ASP A 146 10.09 -16.60 12.81
N ILE A 147 8.84 -16.20 12.58
CA ILE A 147 8.16 -16.42 11.30
C ILE A 147 8.84 -15.58 10.21
N ASP A 148 9.17 -14.31 10.48
CA ASP A 148 9.88 -13.44 9.53
C ASP A 148 11.24 -14.03 9.12
N ASP A 149 12.04 -14.47 10.09
CA ASP A 149 13.34 -15.10 9.88
C ASP A 149 13.23 -16.40 9.06
N ALA A 150 12.19 -17.19 9.29
CA ALA A 150 11.93 -18.39 8.48
C ALA A 150 11.55 -18.03 7.04
N LEU A 151 10.77 -16.97 6.81
CA LEU A 151 10.45 -16.46 5.48
C LEU A 151 11.69 -15.92 4.76
N ASN A 152 12.56 -15.19 5.47
CA ASN A 152 13.83 -14.71 4.93
C ASN A 152 14.79 -15.86 4.60
N SER A 153 14.87 -16.87 5.46
CA SER A 153 15.66 -18.08 5.17
C SER A 153 15.17 -18.82 3.93
N LEU A 154 13.85 -18.87 3.71
CA LEU A 154 13.25 -19.43 2.49
C LEU A 154 13.62 -18.61 1.26
N ARG A 155 13.61 -17.26 1.36
CA ARG A 155 14.09 -16.37 0.29
C ARG A 155 15.55 -16.64 -0.05
N ASP A 156 16.44 -16.70 0.93
CA ASP A 156 17.88 -16.95 0.72
C ASP A 156 18.14 -18.31 0.04
N SER A 157 17.35 -19.32 0.41
CA SER A 157 17.38 -20.64 -0.23
C SER A 157 16.94 -20.57 -1.70
N ILE A 158 15.91 -19.79 -2.01
CA ILE A 158 15.44 -19.57 -3.38
C ILE A 158 16.50 -18.84 -4.20
N ASP A 159 17.13 -17.79 -3.66
CA ASP A 159 18.16 -17.02 -4.35
C ASP A 159 19.42 -17.84 -4.64
N THR A 160 19.79 -18.71 -3.70
CA THR A 160 20.83 -19.72 -3.92
C THR A 160 20.44 -20.70 -5.03
N SER A 161 19.18 -21.13 -5.06
CA SER A 161 18.65 -22.04 -6.06
C SER A 161 18.62 -21.40 -7.45
N ILE A 162 18.19 -20.13 -7.57
CA ILE A 162 18.26 -19.33 -8.80
C ILE A 162 19.69 -19.30 -9.34
N THR A 163 20.66 -19.00 -8.47
CA THR A 163 22.08 -18.93 -8.85
C THR A 163 22.60 -20.26 -9.39
N ASN A 164 22.27 -21.36 -8.71
CA ASN A 164 22.66 -22.72 -9.11
C ASN A 164 21.97 -23.17 -10.41
N THR A 165 20.68 -22.85 -10.57
CA THR A 165 19.92 -23.15 -11.78
C THR A 165 20.47 -22.38 -12.98
N VAL A 166 20.84 -21.10 -12.82
CA VAL A 166 21.50 -20.30 -13.86
C VAL A 166 22.85 -20.90 -14.28
N ALA A 167 23.66 -21.34 -13.32
CA ALA A 167 24.92 -22.03 -13.61
C ALA A 167 24.67 -23.32 -14.43
N THR A 168 23.66 -24.10 -14.05
CA THR A 168 23.30 -25.33 -14.75
C THR A 168 22.74 -25.06 -16.15
N ILE A 169 21.97 -24.00 -16.35
CA ILE A 169 21.50 -23.55 -17.67
C ILE A 169 22.68 -23.22 -18.58
N ASN A 170 23.70 -22.52 -18.06
CA ASN A 170 24.91 -22.20 -18.81
C ASN A 170 25.68 -23.46 -19.21
N ASP A 171 25.81 -24.44 -18.31
CA ASP A 171 26.47 -25.72 -18.58
C ASP A 171 25.74 -26.52 -19.66
N TYR A 172 24.40 -26.61 -19.61
CA TYR A 172 23.62 -27.26 -20.66
C TYR A 172 23.71 -26.52 -21.99
N SER A 173 23.68 -25.19 -21.98
CA SER A 173 23.85 -24.37 -23.18
C SER A 173 25.22 -24.62 -23.83
N GLN A 174 26.28 -24.74 -23.04
CA GLN A 174 27.61 -25.12 -23.51
C GLN A 174 27.63 -26.54 -24.09
N GLY A 175 27.03 -27.51 -23.38
CA GLY A 175 26.92 -28.88 -23.87
C GLY A 175 26.19 -28.98 -25.22
N ILE A 176 25.11 -28.20 -25.41
CA ILE A 176 24.38 -28.13 -26.68
C ILE A 176 25.26 -27.52 -27.78
N ALA A 177 25.98 -26.44 -27.51
CA ALA A 177 26.87 -25.80 -28.48
C ALA A 177 28.02 -26.73 -28.91
N GLU A 178 28.57 -27.52 -27.98
CA GLU A 178 29.58 -28.55 -28.26
C GLU A 178 29.02 -29.67 -29.15
N VAL A 179 27.81 -30.15 -28.84
CA VAL A 179 27.14 -31.16 -29.68
C VAL A 179 26.78 -30.59 -31.06
N ASN A 180 26.31 -29.34 -31.15
CA ASN A 180 26.07 -28.66 -32.42
C ASN A 180 27.35 -28.58 -33.27
N ARG A 181 28.50 -28.30 -32.66
CA ARG A 181 29.80 -28.32 -33.35
C ARG A 181 30.13 -29.72 -33.86
N ALA A 182 29.93 -30.75 -33.05
CA ALA A 182 30.18 -32.14 -33.43
C ALA A 182 29.23 -32.61 -34.56
N VAL A 183 27.96 -32.23 -34.50
CA VAL A 183 26.97 -32.51 -35.56
C VAL A 183 27.36 -31.80 -36.85
N ALA A 184 27.71 -30.52 -36.80
CA ALA A 184 28.13 -29.74 -37.97
C ALA A 184 29.43 -30.29 -38.60
N GLN A 185 30.33 -30.87 -37.82
CA GLN A 185 31.56 -31.51 -38.31
C GLN A 185 31.32 -32.92 -38.87
N ALA A 186 30.35 -33.65 -38.31
CA ALA A 186 30.01 -35.02 -38.72
C ALA A 186 29.01 -35.08 -39.88
N ALA A 187 28.30 -33.98 -40.17
CA ALA A 187 27.40 -33.84 -41.29
C ALA A 187 28.18 -33.73 -42.62
N ASP A 188 28.79 -34.83 -43.05
CA ASP A 188 29.57 -34.90 -44.31
C ASP A 188 28.66 -34.94 -45.56
N SER A 189 27.33 -35.04 -45.40
CA SER A 189 26.25 -34.86 -46.39
C SER A 189 24.89 -35.29 -45.80
N ASP A 190 23.76 -34.81 -46.35
CA ASP A 190 22.38 -35.17 -45.97
C ASP A 190 22.07 -36.68 -45.93
N THR A 191 22.99 -37.51 -46.40
CA THR A 191 22.83 -38.96 -46.58
C THR A 191 23.21 -39.79 -45.35
N ASN A 192 23.98 -39.26 -44.39
CA ASN A 192 24.38 -40.00 -43.18
C ASN A 192 24.34 -39.13 -41.91
N PRO A 193 23.17 -38.97 -41.25
CA PRO A 193 23.07 -38.16 -40.04
C PRO A 193 23.78 -38.83 -38.83
N PRO A 194 24.46 -38.05 -37.96
CA PRO A 194 25.10 -38.58 -36.75
C PRO A 194 24.06 -38.81 -35.63
N ASN A 195 23.27 -39.88 -35.75
CA ASN A 195 22.07 -40.13 -34.92
C ASN A 195 22.32 -40.06 -33.40
N ASP A 196 23.41 -40.64 -32.90
CA ASP A 196 23.68 -40.66 -31.45
C ASP A 196 24.03 -39.25 -30.91
N LEU A 197 24.65 -38.40 -31.73
CA LEU A 197 24.87 -36.99 -31.37
C LEU A 197 23.56 -36.22 -31.36
N LEU A 198 22.65 -36.50 -32.29
CA LEU A 198 21.33 -35.90 -32.33
C LEU A 198 20.49 -36.30 -31.11
N ASP A 199 20.53 -37.57 -30.69
CA ASP A 199 19.84 -38.03 -29.48
C ASP A 199 20.45 -37.42 -28.21
N ARG A 200 21.79 -37.28 -28.14
CA ARG A 200 22.46 -36.57 -27.04
C ARG A 200 22.04 -35.10 -27.00
N ARG A 201 21.91 -34.43 -28.15
CA ARG A 201 21.44 -33.04 -28.24
C ARG A 201 20.01 -32.92 -27.73
N ASP A 202 19.12 -33.83 -28.14
CA ASP A 202 17.73 -33.79 -27.75
C ASP A 202 17.53 -34.08 -26.26
N LYS A 203 18.33 -34.98 -25.67
CA LYS A 203 18.38 -35.16 -24.21
C LYS A 203 18.78 -33.86 -23.50
N LEU A 204 19.84 -33.19 -23.95
CA LEU A 204 20.28 -31.92 -23.36
C LEU A 204 19.20 -30.83 -23.49
N LEU A 205 18.46 -30.80 -24.59
CA LEU A 205 17.33 -29.87 -24.76
C LEU A 205 16.17 -30.18 -23.79
N VAL A 206 15.87 -31.46 -23.54
CA VAL A 206 14.85 -31.85 -22.56
C VAL A 206 15.31 -31.52 -21.14
N ASP A 207 16.56 -31.83 -20.79
CA ASP A 207 17.11 -31.51 -19.47
C ASP A 207 17.19 -29.98 -19.24
N LEU A 208 17.56 -29.20 -20.27
CA LEU A 208 17.49 -27.74 -20.21
C LEU A 208 16.06 -27.23 -20.05
N SER A 209 15.07 -27.87 -20.70
CA SER A 209 13.66 -27.46 -20.61
C SER A 209 13.06 -27.62 -19.22
N LYS A 210 13.62 -28.50 -18.37
CA LYS A 210 13.24 -28.60 -16.95
C LYS A 210 13.57 -27.30 -16.19
N LEU A 211 14.73 -26.71 -16.50
CA LEU A 211 15.23 -25.53 -15.79
C LEU A 211 14.55 -24.24 -16.26
N ALA A 212 14.32 -24.09 -17.57
CA ALA A 212 13.69 -22.90 -18.14
C ALA A 212 12.94 -23.25 -19.43
N GLY A 213 11.86 -22.52 -19.73
CA GLY A 213 11.15 -22.67 -21.00
C GLY A 213 12.00 -22.22 -22.20
N ILE A 214 12.24 -23.14 -23.13
CA ILE A 214 13.06 -22.91 -24.32
C ILE A 214 12.29 -23.03 -25.64
N GLN A 215 12.74 -22.27 -26.63
CA GLN A 215 12.35 -22.39 -28.03
C GLN A 215 13.55 -22.78 -28.87
N VAL A 216 13.36 -23.73 -29.77
CA VAL A 216 14.43 -24.32 -30.58
C VAL A 216 14.13 -24.07 -32.05
N VAL A 217 15.11 -23.54 -32.77
CA VAL A 217 15.01 -23.22 -34.21
C VAL A 217 16.20 -23.84 -34.93
N ALA A 218 15.96 -24.57 -36.01
CA ALA A 218 17.02 -25.17 -36.82
C ALA A 218 17.59 -24.20 -37.85
N GLU A 219 18.91 -24.27 -38.08
CA GLU A 219 19.61 -23.57 -39.16
C GLU A 219 19.76 -24.46 -40.41
N GLU A 220 20.02 -23.85 -41.58
CA GLU A 220 20.27 -24.57 -42.84
C GLU A 220 21.48 -25.52 -42.77
N ASN A 221 22.42 -25.29 -41.85
CA ASN A 221 23.62 -26.10 -41.64
C ASN A 221 23.43 -27.29 -40.66
N GLY A 222 22.20 -27.50 -40.14
CA GLY A 222 21.88 -28.57 -39.17
C GLY A 222 22.20 -28.25 -37.69
N ALA A 223 22.78 -27.09 -37.39
CA ALA A 223 22.90 -26.57 -36.03
C ALA A 223 21.54 -26.08 -35.51
N LEU A 224 21.40 -26.02 -34.18
CA LEU A 224 20.18 -25.51 -33.54
C LEU A 224 20.47 -24.24 -32.76
N ASN A 225 19.60 -23.25 -32.95
CA ASN A 225 19.51 -22.07 -32.12
C ASN A 225 18.51 -22.33 -30.99
N VAL A 226 18.92 -22.01 -29.77
CA VAL A 226 18.12 -22.18 -28.55
C VAL A 226 17.90 -20.81 -27.93
N PHE A 227 16.64 -20.45 -27.75
CA PHE A 227 16.19 -19.21 -27.15
C PHE A 227 15.42 -19.52 -25.88
N LEU A 228 15.44 -18.62 -24.90
CA LEU A 228 14.43 -18.56 -23.85
C LEU A 228 13.07 -18.22 -24.48
N SER A 229 12.00 -18.50 -23.74
CA SER A 229 10.62 -18.28 -24.21
C SER A 229 10.30 -16.83 -24.58
N ASN A 230 11.05 -15.87 -24.05
CA ASN A 230 10.95 -14.45 -24.37
C ASN A 230 11.73 -14.02 -25.63
N GLY A 231 12.40 -14.96 -26.31
CA GLY A 231 13.18 -14.70 -27.52
C GLY A 231 14.68 -14.44 -27.28
N GLN A 232 15.13 -14.47 -26.02
CA GLN A 232 16.53 -14.23 -25.71
C GLN A 232 17.42 -15.43 -26.09
N PRO A 233 18.46 -15.27 -26.93
CA PRO A 233 19.35 -16.38 -27.28
C PRO A 233 20.17 -16.91 -26.10
N LEU A 234 20.25 -18.24 -25.99
CA LEU A 234 21.19 -18.98 -25.13
C LEU A 234 22.25 -19.71 -25.96
N VAL A 235 21.85 -20.28 -27.11
CA VAL A 235 22.76 -20.92 -28.06
C VAL A 235 22.44 -20.39 -29.46
N VAL A 236 23.47 -19.91 -30.16
CA VAL A 236 23.38 -19.51 -31.57
C VAL A 236 24.43 -20.29 -32.36
N GLY A 237 23.97 -21.28 -33.11
CA GLY A 237 24.79 -22.25 -33.84
C GLY A 237 25.70 -23.02 -32.89
N ILE A 238 26.96 -22.61 -32.81
CA ILE A 238 28.01 -23.24 -31.98
C ILE A 238 28.51 -22.33 -30.85
N ASN A 239 27.90 -21.17 -30.68
CA ASN A 239 28.26 -20.18 -29.66
C ASN A 239 27.17 -20.13 -28.59
N THR A 240 27.57 -19.80 -27.37
CA THR A 240 26.66 -19.63 -26.23
C THR A 240 26.63 -18.19 -25.76
N GLN A 241 25.48 -17.74 -25.32
CA GLN A 241 25.31 -16.53 -24.54
C GLN A 241 25.02 -16.94 -23.09
N LYS A 242 25.75 -16.36 -22.13
CA LYS A 242 25.61 -16.73 -20.72
C LYS A 242 24.56 -15.88 -20.02
N LEU A 243 23.86 -16.52 -19.10
CA LEU A 243 23.07 -15.86 -18.06
C LEU A 243 23.94 -15.63 -16.82
N VAL A 244 23.69 -14.54 -16.11
CA VAL A 244 24.35 -14.21 -14.85
C VAL A 244 23.28 -13.92 -13.81
N ALA A 245 23.38 -14.60 -12.67
CA ALA A 245 22.62 -14.28 -11.47
C ALA A 245 23.30 -13.11 -10.77
N VAL A 246 22.55 -12.07 -10.48
CA VAL A 246 23.03 -10.80 -9.93
C VAL A 246 22.13 -10.38 -8.79
N GLN A 247 22.68 -9.76 -7.76
CA GLN A 247 21.85 -9.08 -6.76
C GLN A 247 21.15 -7.89 -7.40
N SER A 248 19.91 -7.65 -6.99
CA SER A 248 19.18 -6.44 -7.33
C SER A 248 19.87 -5.20 -6.72
N GLY A 249 19.89 -4.08 -7.46
CA GLY A 249 20.69 -2.89 -7.14
C GLY A 249 20.49 -2.28 -5.75
N PHE A 250 19.24 -2.24 -5.27
CA PHE A 250 18.90 -1.70 -3.95
C PHE A 250 18.04 -2.64 -3.10
N ASP A 251 17.75 -3.86 -3.57
CA ASP A 251 17.29 -4.97 -2.73
C ASP A 251 18.36 -6.06 -2.73
N PRO A 252 19.44 -5.89 -1.95
CA PRO A 252 20.54 -6.87 -1.90
C PRO A 252 20.09 -8.24 -1.39
N GLY A 253 18.87 -8.37 -0.88
CA GLY A 253 18.24 -9.63 -0.49
C GLY A 253 17.48 -10.34 -1.61
N GLU A 254 17.44 -9.82 -2.83
CA GLU A 254 16.82 -10.49 -3.99
C GLU A 254 17.82 -10.70 -5.13
N VAL A 255 17.99 -11.95 -5.56
CA VAL A 255 18.72 -12.31 -6.78
C VAL A 255 17.80 -12.25 -8.00
N THR A 256 18.30 -11.65 -9.06
CA THR A 256 17.65 -11.62 -10.38
C THR A 256 18.61 -12.14 -11.46
N VAL A 257 18.11 -12.28 -12.69
CA VAL A 257 18.85 -12.91 -13.79
C VAL A 257 18.92 -11.99 -14.99
N ARG A 258 20.13 -11.76 -15.48
CA ARG A 258 20.39 -10.99 -16.70
C ARG A 258 21.31 -11.75 -17.65
N LEU A 259 21.56 -11.19 -18.83
CA LEU A 259 22.60 -11.70 -19.72
C LEU A 259 23.95 -11.12 -19.38
N GLU A 260 24.99 -11.93 -19.56
CA GLU A 260 26.36 -11.48 -19.40
C GLU A 260 26.65 -10.27 -20.31
N GLY A 261 27.09 -9.16 -19.72
CA GLY A 261 27.42 -7.92 -20.41
C GLY A 261 26.28 -6.92 -20.60
N GLN A 262 25.06 -7.21 -20.12
CA GLN A 262 23.96 -6.24 -20.11
C GLN A 262 23.97 -5.37 -18.84
N ALA A 263 23.52 -4.12 -19.01
CA ALA A 263 23.42 -3.16 -17.91
C ALA A 263 22.36 -3.57 -16.88
N GLU A 264 22.48 -3.03 -15.67
CA GLU A 264 21.41 -3.02 -14.68
C GLU A 264 20.15 -2.40 -15.30
N GLY A 265 18.97 -2.99 -15.09
CA GLY A 265 17.76 -2.61 -15.84
C GLY A 265 17.23 -3.65 -16.84
N SER A 266 18.05 -4.63 -17.20
CA SER A 266 17.76 -5.63 -18.25
C SER A 266 17.32 -7.00 -17.71
N ASP A 267 16.78 -7.04 -16.50
CA ASP A 267 16.51 -8.30 -15.82
C ASP A 267 15.38 -9.10 -16.46
N LEU A 268 15.60 -10.42 -16.53
CA LEU A 268 14.78 -11.36 -17.27
C LEU A 268 13.69 -12.03 -16.42
N GLU A 269 13.72 -11.83 -15.10
CA GLU A 269 12.84 -12.47 -14.11
C GLU A 269 11.36 -12.54 -14.54
N ARG A 270 10.79 -11.42 -15.00
CA ARG A 270 9.36 -11.34 -15.35
C ARG A 270 9.00 -12.08 -16.63
N TYR A 271 10.00 -12.37 -17.46
CA TYR A 271 9.83 -13.01 -18.74
C TYR A 271 10.13 -14.52 -18.70
N ILE A 272 10.70 -14.98 -17.58
CA ILE A 272 10.97 -16.40 -17.33
C ILE A 272 9.78 -16.95 -16.53
N THR A 273 8.83 -17.55 -17.24
CA THR A 273 7.54 -18.00 -16.68
C THR A 273 7.37 -19.51 -16.64
N SER A 274 8.42 -20.29 -16.92
CA SER A 274 8.37 -21.76 -17.00
C SER A 274 9.70 -22.41 -16.66
N GLY A 275 9.65 -23.70 -16.31
CA GLY A 275 10.74 -24.45 -15.69
C GLY A 275 10.93 -24.08 -14.22
N GLU A 276 11.88 -24.75 -13.55
CA GLU A 276 12.26 -24.49 -12.16
C GLU A 276 12.58 -23.01 -11.91
N LEU A 277 13.30 -22.37 -12.83
CA LEU A 277 13.65 -20.95 -12.70
C LEU A 277 12.40 -20.05 -12.70
N GLY A 278 11.39 -20.39 -13.49
CA GLY A 278 10.10 -19.71 -13.48
C GLY A 278 9.31 -19.94 -12.18
N ALA A 279 9.43 -21.14 -11.59
CA ALA A 279 8.79 -21.47 -10.31
C ALA A 279 9.31 -20.60 -9.16
N TYR A 280 10.63 -20.41 -9.07
CA TYR A 280 11.25 -19.56 -8.04
C TYR A 280 10.74 -18.11 -8.11
N PHE A 281 10.73 -17.52 -9.30
CA PHE A 281 10.24 -16.15 -9.50
C PHE A 281 8.73 -16.03 -9.26
N GLU A 282 7.95 -17.04 -9.69
CA GLU A 282 6.51 -17.07 -9.44
C GLU A 282 6.19 -17.22 -7.96
N PHE A 283 6.87 -18.12 -7.25
CA PHE A 283 6.73 -18.33 -5.81
C PHE A 283 7.05 -17.05 -5.04
N ARG A 284 8.22 -16.44 -5.31
CA ARG A 284 8.64 -15.20 -4.66
C ARG A 284 7.58 -14.11 -4.83
N ARG A 285 7.13 -13.89 -6.06
CA ARG A 285 6.18 -12.82 -6.40
C ARG A 285 4.76 -13.05 -5.88
N THR A 286 4.25 -14.27 -5.99
CA THR A 286 2.80 -14.54 -5.81
C THR A 286 2.47 -15.15 -4.46
N ILE A 287 3.46 -15.63 -3.70
CA ILE A 287 3.22 -16.35 -2.44
C ILE A 287 4.10 -15.82 -1.31
N LEU A 288 5.43 -15.79 -1.49
CA LEU A 288 6.37 -15.42 -0.43
C LEU A 288 6.28 -13.93 -0.06
N ASN A 289 6.39 -13.05 -1.07
CA ASN A 289 6.35 -11.61 -0.86
C ASN A 289 5.03 -11.17 -0.22
N PRO A 290 3.84 -11.58 -0.72
CA PRO A 290 2.57 -11.29 -0.06
C PRO A 290 2.47 -11.82 1.38
N ALA A 291 3.02 -13.01 1.68
CA ALA A 291 3.02 -13.54 3.04
C ALA A 291 3.88 -12.70 4.00
N GLN A 292 5.05 -12.24 3.56
CA GLN A 292 5.88 -11.32 4.35
C GLN A 292 5.22 -9.95 4.54
N ASP A 293 4.65 -9.40 3.47
CA ASP A 293 3.96 -8.12 3.50
C ASP A 293 2.76 -8.18 4.46
N GLY A 294 2.02 -9.29 4.48
CA GLY A 294 0.91 -9.55 5.39
C GLY A 294 1.34 -9.69 6.85
N LEU A 295 2.44 -10.38 7.12
CA LEU A 295 3.00 -10.51 8.47
C LEU A 295 3.50 -9.16 9.01
N GLY A 296 4.21 -8.38 8.18
CA GLY A 296 4.69 -7.06 8.54
C GLY A 296 3.56 -6.06 8.76
N LEU A 297 2.50 -6.13 7.97
CA LEU A 297 1.29 -5.32 8.18
C LEU A 297 0.57 -5.66 9.47
N LEU A 298 0.46 -6.95 9.82
CA LEU A 298 -0.09 -7.38 11.09
C LEU A 298 0.72 -6.80 12.27
N ALA A 299 2.05 -6.91 12.19
CA ALA A 299 2.95 -6.40 13.24
C ALA A 299 2.85 -4.88 13.40
N MET A 300 2.81 -4.14 12.29
CA MET A 300 2.64 -2.67 12.33
C MET A 300 1.27 -2.27 12.85
N GLY A 301 0.20 -2.91 12.38
CA GLY A 301 -1.15 -2.60 12.85
C GLY A 301 -1.33 -2.94 14.33
N LEU A 302 -0.73 -4.03 14.83
CA LEU A 302 -0.67 -4.34 16.26
C LEU A 302 0.06 -3.24 17.02
N ALA A 303 1.28 -2.88 16.59
CA ALA A 303 2.05 -1.84 17.26
C ALA A 303 1.32 -0.49 17.30
N GLU A 304 0.80 -0.04 16.18
CA GLU A 304 0.15 1.27 16.03
C GLU A 304 -1.11 1.35 16.90
N THR A 305 -2.06 0.43 16.70
CA THR A 305 -3.34 0.44 17.44
C THR A 305 -3.14 0.30 18.95
N PHE A 306 -2.22 -0.58 19.39
CA PHE A 306 -1.92 -0.72 20.81
C PHE A 306 -1.19 0.51 21.35
N ASN A 307 -0.22 1.06 20.63
CA ASN A 307 0.49 2.25 21.09
C ASN A 307 -0.45 3.45 21.21
N GLU A 308 -1.30 3.69 20.21
CA GLU A 308 -2.28 4.77 20.24
C GLU A 308 -3.23 4.65 21.43
N GLN A 309 -3.77 3.45 21.68
CA GLN A 309 -4.68 3.24 22.80
C GLN A 309 -3.95 3.23 24.16
N HIS A 310 -2.74 2.66 24.22
CA HIS A 310 -1.95 2.60 25.46
C HIS A 310 -1.48 3.99 25.90
N GLN A 311 -1.10 4.85 24.95
CA GLN A 311 -0.68 6.24 25.23
C GLN A 311 -1.84 7.14 25.68
N GLN A 312 -3.09 6.76 25.42
CA GLN A 312 -4.28 7.41 26.01
C GLN A 312 -4.52 6.99 27.46
N GLY A 313 -3.81 5.98 27.96
CA GLY A 313 -3.91 5.49 29.34
C GLY A 313 -2.97 6.18 30.33
N MET A 314 -3.07 5.77 31.59
CA MET A 314 -2.22 6.18 32.69
C MET A 314 -1.58 4.96 33.38
N ASP A 315 -0.29 5.07 33.66
CA ASP A 315 0.55 4.07 34.32
C ASP A 315 0.37 4.04 35.86
N LEU A 316 1.03 3.12 36.58
CA LEU A 316 0.91 3.04 38.05
C LEU A 316 1.54 4.23 38.79
N ASP A 317 2.44 4.96 38.13
CA ASP A 317 3.12 6.12 38.68
C ASP A 317 2.33 7.42 38.40
N GLY A 318 1.19 7.32 37.71
CA GLY A 318 0.32 8.44 37.37
C GLY A 318 0.77 9.22 36.13
N ASN A 319 1.72 8.69 35.35
CA ASN A 319 2.14 9.26 34.08
C ASN A 319 1.29 8.69 32.94
N LEU A 320 1.23 9.42 31.82
CA LEU A 320 0.62 8.89 30.60
C LEU A 320 1.42 7.71 30.06
N GLY A 321 0.73 6.81 29.37
CA GLY A 321 1.35 5.65 28.75
C GLY A 321 2.42 6.02 27.74
N GLU A 322 3.50 5.24 27.75
CA GLU A 322 4.53 5.28 26.72
C GLU A 322 4.15 4.28 25.59
N ALA A 323 4.94 4.21 24.51
CA ALA A 323 4.72 3.18 23.49
C ALA A 323 4.90 1.79 24.10
N LEU A 324 3.93 0.90 23.88
CA LEU A 324 3.95 -0.49 24.32
C LEU A 324 4.88 -1.33 23.44
N PHE A 325 4.81 -1.12 22.12
CA PHE A 325 5.62 -1.78 21.11
C PHE A 325 6.49 -0.79 20.36
N ASN A 326 7.67 -1.23 19.92
CA ASN A 326 8.45 -0.53 18.92
C ASN A 326 8.20 -1.17 17.55
N VAL A 327 8.15 -0.35 16.51
CA VAL A 327 8.19 -0.78 15.11
C VAL A 327 9.51 -0.27 14.53
N GLY A 328 10.57 -0.96 14.97
CA GLY A 328 11.92 -0.99 14.40
C GLY A 328 12.92 0.04 14.89
N ALA A 329 14.18 -0.35 14.83
CA ALA A 329 15.34 0.53 14.92
C ALA A 329 15.91 0.88 13.54
N PRO A 330 16.63 2.01 13.40
CA PRO A 330 17.08 2.49 12.10
C PRO A 330 18.03 1.52 11.41
N ARG A 331 17.76 1.18 10.14
CA ARG A 331 18.64 0.30 9.35
C ARG A 331 19.62 1.12 8.51
N VAL A 332 20.84 0.59 8.37
CA VAL A 332 21.86 1.10 7.45
C VAL A 332 22.06 0.07 6.35
N LEU A 333 21.60 0.37 5.14
CA LEU A 333 21.83 -0.46 3.97
C LEU A 333 23.09 0.00 3.25
N SER A 334 23.95 -0.94 2.88
CA SER A 334 25.12 -0.67 2.02
C SER A 334 24.72 -0.83 0.56
N HIS A 335 25.19 0.06 -0.31
CA HIS A 335 25.00 -0.11 -1.75
C HIS A 335 25.88 -1.25 -2.27
N THR A 336 25.40 -2.04 -3.22
CA THR A 336 26.11 -3.18 -3.86
C THR A 336 27.37 -2.80 -4.64
N THR A 337 27.67 -1.50 -4.76
CA THR A 337 28.89 -0.99 -5.40
C THR A 337 29.98 -0.68 -4.38
N ASN A 338 29.67 -0.79 -3.08
CA ASN A 338 30.66 -0.67 -2.03
C ASN A 338 31.59 -1.89 -2.11
N ASN A 339 32.89 -1.69 -1.96
CA ASN A 339 33.85 -2.78 -2.07
C ASN A 339 33.70 -3.71 -0.84
N ASP A 340 33.14 -4.90 -1.02
CA ASP A 340 32.59 -5.85 -0.02
C ASP A 340 33.53 -6.39 1.08
N ASP A 341 34.73 -5.84 1.27
CA ASP A 341 35.73 -6.42 2.19
C ASP A 341 35.56 -6.02 3.67
N ASN A 342 34.62 -5.14 4.04
CA ASN A 342 34.31 -4.85 5.46
C ASN A 342 32.99 -4.03 5.63
N PRO A 343 31.92 -4.54 6.25
CA PRO A 343 30.71 -3.75 6.49
C PRO A 343 31.02 -2.67 7.54
N ALA A 344 31.22 -1.44 7.08
CA ALA A 344 31.87 -0.37 7.84
C ALA A 344 30.97 0.36 8.87
N ILE A 345 29.68 0.04 9.00
CA ILE A 345 28.73 0.79 9.83
C ILE A 345 27.83 -0.18 10.62
N PHE A 346 27.86 -0.10 11.96
CA PHE A 346 27.16 -1.07 12.83
C PHE A 346 25.82 -0.58 13.38
N SER A 347 25.60 0.74 13.49
CA SER A 347 24.32 1.27 14.00
C SER A 347 24.08 2.73 13.61
N ALA A 348 22.83 3.03 13.27
CA ALA A 348 22.28 4.38 13.29
C ALA A 348 21.27 4.47 14.44
N ALA A 349 21.43 5.42 15.37
CA ALA A 349 20.38 5.77 16.34
C ALA A 349 19.68 7.04 15.85
N LEU A 350 18.36 6.99 15.70
CA LEU A 350 17.55 8.11 15.24
C LEU A 350 16.70 8.60 16.39
N ASN A 351 17.08 9.75 16.96
CA ASN A 351 16.23 10.45 17.91
C ASN A 351 15.34 11.43 17.13
N ASN A 352 14.06 11.07 16.95
CA ASN A 352 12.98 11.94 16.49
C ASN A 352 12.98 12.40 15.01
N THR A 353 13.64 11.72 14.07
CA THR A 353 13.54 12.05 12.64
C THR A 353 12.90 10.94 11.81
N LYS A 354 11.79 11.26 11.13
CA LYS A 354 11.02 10.37 10.24
C LYS A 354 11.61 10.26 8.81
N GLU A 355 12.84 10.75 8.59
CA GLU A 355 13.41 11.05 7.27
C GLU A 355 14.57 10.13 6.87
N ARG A 356 14.62 9.62 5.62
CA ARG A 356 15.77 8.82 5.13
C ARG A 356 16.98 9.72 4.87
N TYR A 357 18.18 9.19 5.04
CA TYR A 357 19.42 9.89 4.71
C TYR A 357 20.33 9.01 3.86
N GLU A 358 20.98 9.58 2.86
CA GLU A 358 22.09 8.94 2.16
C GLU A 358 23.40 9.48 2.73
N LEU A 359 24.27 8.57 3.12
CA LEU A 359 25.64 8.85 3.50
C LEU A 359 26.55 8.37 2.37
N SER A 360 27.13 9.29 1.61
CA SER A 360 28.05 8.98 0.52
C SER A 360 29.47 9.46 0.82
N PHE A 361 30.46 8.66 0.46
CA PHE A 361 31.87 8.96 0.66
C PHE A 361 32.52 9.38 -0.67
N SER A 362 33.20 10.52 -0.65
CA SER A 362 34.03 11.03 -1.76
C SER A 362 35.54 10.83 -1.50
N ALA A 363 35.90 10.44 -0.28
CA ALA A 363 37.23 9.97 0.14
C ALA A 363 37.11 9.38 1.55
N ALA A 364 38.15 8.66 2.02
CA ALA A 364 38.19 8.09 3.38
C ALA A 364 37.96 9.11 4.52
N SER A 365 38.21 10.40 4.26
CA SER A 365 38.04 11.50 5.21
C SER A 365 36.97 12.51 4.77
N ASN A 366 36.21 12.23 3.71
CA ASN A 366 35.23 13.15 3.16
C ASN A 366 33.90 12.45 2.84
N TYR A 367 32.86 12.86 3.53
CA TYR A 367 31.51 12.34 3.37
C TYR A 367 30.51 13.47 3.15
N THR A 368 29.38 13.11 2.55
CA THR A 368 28.18 13.93 2.44
C THR A 368 27.01 13.13 2.99
N LEU A 369 26.34 13.69 3.99
CA LEU A 369 25.09 13.20 4.52
C LEU A 369 23.96 14.05 3.95
N THR A 370 23.11 13.45 3.15
CA THR A 370 22.00 14.10 2.46
C THR A 370 20.70 13.60 3.07
N ARG A 371 19.88 14.51 3.59
CA ARG A 371 18.52 14.17 3.98
C ARG A 371 17.73 13.97 2.69
N LEU A 372 17.29 12.74 2.46
CA LEU A 372 16.65 12.36 1.21
C LEU A 372 15.28 13.00 1.08
N SER A 373 14.63 13.35 2.20
CA SER A 373 13.30 13.94 2.20
C SER A 373 13.20 15.31 1.56
N ASP A 374 14.29 16.07 1.47
CA ASP A 374 14.34 17.41 0.86
C ASP A 374 15.56 17.60 -0.06
N GLY A 375 16.45 16.60 -0.15
CA GLY A 375 17.69 16.65 -0.92
C GLY A 375 18.73 17.59 -0.31
N VAL A 376 18.52 18.07 0.92
CA VAL A 376 19.44 18.98 1.59
C VAL A 376 20.62 18.19 2.13
N ILE A 377 21.82 18.63 1.78
CA ILE A 377 23.06 18.16 2.42
C ILE A 377 23.06 18.68 3.85
N VAL A 378 22.72 17.82 4.80
CA VAL A 378 22.65 18.14 6.23
C VAL A 378 24.03 18.11 6.88
N ALA A 379 24.99 17.39 6.30
CA ALA A 379 26.41 17.51 6.64
C ALA A 379 27.33 17.19 5.45
N SER A 380 28.48 17.89 5.38
CA SER A 380 29.56 17.57 4.44
C SER A 380 30.94 17.96 4.99
N ASN A 381 32.00 17.31 4.51
CA ASN A 381 33.42 17.72 4.69
C ASN A 381 33.93 17.86 6.14
N PHE A 382 33.45 17.05 7.09
CA PHE A 382 34.01 17.01 8.46
C PHE A 382 35.02 15.88 8.65
N THR A 383 35.94 16.05 9.60
CA THR A 383 36.72 14.94 10.14
C THR A 383 35.77 14.01 10.88
N LEU A 384 35.68 12.74 10.46
CA LEU A 384 34.86 11.71 11.10
C LEU A 384 35.15 11.64 12.60
N THR A 385 34.22 12.15 13.40
CA THR A 385 34.13 11.86 14.82
C THR A 385 33.24 10.64 14.94
N ASN A 386 33.65 9.66 15.76
CA ASN A 386 32.88 8.44 16.00
C ASN A 386 32.41 8.46 17.46
N PRO A 387 31.10 8.55 17.74
CA PRO A 387 29.97 8.62 16.80
C PRO A 387 29.83 9.93 16.03
N LEU A 388 29.27 9.86 14.82
CA LEU A 388 28.84 11.01 14.01
C LEU A 388 27.39 11.34 14.34
N THR A 389 27.12 12.46 15.03
CA THR A 389 25.75 12.91 15.28
C THR A 389 25.42 14.18 14.49
N VAL A 390 24.44 14.08 13.58
CA VAL A 390 23.93 15.20 12.78
C VAL A 390 22.42 15.04 12.66
N ASP A 391 21.65 16.10 12.93
CA ASP A 391 20.20 16.12 12.70
C ASP A 391 19.44 15.00 13.44
N GLY A 392 19.85 14.66 14.66
CA GLY A 392 19.26 13.57 15.45
C GLY A 392 19.67 12.16 14.99
N VAL A 393 20.39 12.05 13.86
CA VAL A 393 21.00 10.82 13.34
C VAL A 393 22.37 10.64 13.96
N THR A 394 22.58 9.54 14.69
CA THR A 394 23.88 9.14 15.22
C THR A 394 24.39 7.91 14.47
N VAL A 395 25.46 8.04 13.70
CA VAL A 395 26.10 6.96 12.94
C VAL A 395 27.39 6.53 13.64
N GLU A 396 27.51 5.23 13.95
CA GLU A 396 28.74 4.66 14.52
C GLU A 396 29.49 3.79 13.50
N LEU A 397 30.76 4.12 13.28
CA LEU A 397 31.69 3.32 12.48
C LEU A 397 32.41 2.30 13.36
N SER A 398 32.54 1.07 12.87
CA SER A 398 33.27 0.02 13.59
C SER A 398 34.77 0.33 13.68
N SER A 399 35.42 -0.02 14.80
CA SER A 399 36.85 0.25 14.97
C SER A 399 37.67 -0.53 13.94
N GLY A 400 38.33 0.15 13.01
CA GLY A 400 39.11 -0.47 11.94
C GLY A 400 38.41 -0.56 10.57
N ALA A 401 37.20 0.01 10.43
CA ALA A 401 36.53 0.13 9.15
C ALA A 401 37.29 1.05 8.18
N THR A 402 37.36 0.66 6.90
CA THR A 402 37.93 1.47 5.81
C THR A 402 36.84 1.80 4.81
N VAL A 403 36.48 3.08 4.68
CA VAL A 403 35.55 3.59 3.65
C VAL A 403 36.35 4.20 2.48
N THR A 404 35.90 3.95 1.25
CA THR A 404 36.54 4.39 0.01
C THR A 404 35.70 5.38 -0.79
N ASP A 405 36.32 6.05 -1.76
CA ASP A 405 35.61 6.93 -2.70
C ASP A 405 34.58 6.12 -3.50
N GLY A 406 33.33 6.57 -3.51
CA GLY A 406 32.21 5.88 -4.15
C GLY A 406 31.35 5.02 -3.22
N ASP A 407 31.75 4.81 -1.95
CA ASP A 407 30.93 4.07 -1.00
C ASP A 407 29.66 4.87 -0.65
N ARG A 408 28.51 4.19 -0.67
CA ARG A 408 27.19 4.76 -0.38
C ARG A 408 26.44 3.90 0.63
N PHE A 409 25.85 4.56 1.61
CA PHE A 409 25.04 3.93 2.65
C PHE A 409 23.71 4.65 2.76
N LEU A 410 22.64 3.89 2.87
CA LEU A 410 21.29 4.39 3.01
C LEU A 410 20.83 4.19 4.45
N LEU A 411 20.67 5.29 5.18
CA LEU A 411 20.18 5.32 6.55
C LEU A 411 18.66 5.46 6.51
N GLN A 412 17.96 4.50 7.12
CA GLN A 412 16.50 4.41 7.09
C GLN A 412 15.94 4.53 8.51
N PRO A 413 15.10 5.54 8.79
CA PRO A 413 14.25 5.51 9.96
C PRO A 413 13.19 4.45 9.86
N THR A 414 13.12 3.68 10.92
CA THR A 414 11.96 2.90 11.29
C THR A 414 11.07 3.75 12.17
N ALA A 415 9.96 4.11 11.57
CA ALA A 415 8.66 4.16 12.20
C ALA A 415 7.61 4.23 11.07
N HIS A 416 7.90 4.90 9.94
CA HIS A 416 6.90 5.19 8.88
C HIS A 416 7.50 5.41 7.45
N GLY A 417 8.72 4.95 7.17
CA GLY A 417 9.38 5.17 5.87
C GLY A 417 9.33 3.93 4.98
N ALA A 418 8.40 3.87 4.03
CA ALA A 418 8.37 2.82 3.03
C ALA A 418 9.63 2.89 2.14
N THR A 419 10.18 1.74 1.78
CA THR A 419 11.28 1.67 0.80
C THR A 419 10.71 1.76 -0.59
N ALA A 420 10.90 2.90 -1.27
CA ALA A 420 10.91 2.88 -2.72
C ALA A 420 12.35 2.72 -3.22
N THR A 421 12.55 1.72 -4.05
CA THR A 421 13.79 1.42 -4.76
C THR A 421 13.60 1.80 -6.22
N SER A 422 14.48 2.66 -6.74
CA SER A 422 14.54 3.01 -8.16
C SER A 422 15.27 1.93 -8.94
N TYR A 423 14.72 1.55 -10.08
CA TYR A 423 15.29 0.60 -11.02
C TYR A 423 15.41 1.34 -12.36
N ASN A 424 16.59 1.91 -12.60
CA ASN A 424 16.88 2.69 -13.80
C ASN A 424 17.67 1.84 -14.82
N GLY A 425 17.12 1.72 -16.02
CA GLY A 425 17.74 1.06 -17.16
C GLY A 425 18.56 1.94 -18.09
N ASN A 426 18.66 3.27 -17.88
CA ASN A 426 19.43 4.18 -18.73
C ASN A 426 20.03 5.38 -17.95
N ASN A 427 21.37 5.45 -17.95
CA ASN A 427 22.22 6.58 -17.55
C ASN A 427 22.53 6.86 -16.05
N ALA A 428 23.83 6.83 -15.76
CA ALA A 428 24.47 7.05 -14.47
C ALA A 428 24.56 8.54 -14.02
N GLY A 429 23.48 9.32 -14.12
CA GLY A 429 23.58 10.79 -13.97
C GLY A 429 22.57 11.52 -13.08
N SER A 430 21.39 10.98 -12.82
CA SER A 430 20.38 11.64 -11.99
C SER A 430 19.56 10.60 -11.24
N ASP A 431 19.87 10.41 -9.96
CA ASP A 431 19.17 9.44 -9.11
C ASP A 431 17.75 9.96 -8.83
N VAL A 432 16.78 9.47 -9.60
CA VAL A 432 15.36 9.74 -9.38
C VAL A 432 14.84 8.69 -8.42
N VAL A 433 14.28 9.12 -7.28
CA VAL A 433 13.80 8.24 -6.22
C VAL A 433 12.38 8.64 -5.84
N PHE A 434 11.46 7.69 -5.85
CA PHE A 434 10.17 7.85 -5.18
C PHE A 434 10.34 7.67 -3.67
N GLN A 435 9.65 8.48 -2.88
CA GLN A 435 9.55 8.28 -1.44
C GLN A 435 8.11 8.10 -1.08
N ALA A 436 7.79 6.90 -0.60
CA ALA A 436 6.51 6.60 0.00
C ALA A 436 6.56 6.97 1.49
N LYS A 437 5.64 7.82 1.90
CA LYS A 437 5.35 8.13 3.30
C LYS A 437 3.99 7.51 3.62
N ALA A 438 3.93 6.70 4.68
CA ALA A 438 2.64 6.33 5.26
C ALA A 438 1.94 7.59 5.77
N LEU A 439 0.70 7.82 5.35
CA LEU A 439 -0.05 8.98 5.82
C LEU A 439 -0.51 8.74 7.27
N PRO A 440 -0.36 9.72 8.19
CA PRO A 440 -0.95 9.63 9.52
C PRO A 440 -2.44 9.41 9.35
N VAL A 441 -2.92 8.34 9.95
CA VAL A 441 -4.21 7.80 9.57
C VAL A 441 -5.33 8.60 10.26
N ALA A 442 -6.15 9.29 9.47
CA ALA A 442 -7.45 9.81 9.93
C ALA A 442 -8.56 8.74 9.81
N ASP A 443 -8.29 7.62 9.13
CA ASP A 443 -9.21 6.51 8.88
C ASP A 443 -8.43 5.18 8.77
N SER A 444 -8.45 4.36 9.83
CA SER A 444 -7.70 3.10 10.02
C SER A 444 -7.94 2.05 8.94
N SER A 445 -8.86 2.29 8.01
CA SER A 445 -9.15 1.42 6.87
C SER A 445 -8.11 1.46 5.73
N ASN A 446 -7.21 2.45 5.68
CA ASN A 446 -6.25 2.64 4.57
C ASN A 446 -4.78 2.44 4.97
N LEU A 447 -4.42 1.30 5.53
CA LEU A 447 -3.01 0.89 5.62
C LEU A 447 -2.52 0.34 4.27
N ALA A 448 -1.26 0.59 3.91
CA ALA A 448 -0.67 0.04 2.69
C ALA A 448 -0.68 -1.49 2.71
N ARG A 449 -1.19 -2.11 1.64
CA ARG A 449 -1.67 -3.51 1.68
C ARG A 449 -0.74 -4.50 0.97
N SER A 450 0.30 -4.02 0.30
CA SER A 450 1.14 -4.80 -0.62
C SER A 450 2.40 -4.02 -0.97
N ASP A 451 3.34 -4.68 -1.64
CA ASP A 451 4.27 -4.01 -2.53
C ASP A 451 3.59 -3.42 -3.78
N TYR A 452 4.15 -2.33 -4.31
CA TYR A 452 3.69 -1.68 -5.54
C TYR A 452 4.84 -1.50 -6.53
N GLU A 453 4.58 -1.80 -7.80
CA GLU A 453 5.46 -1.38 -8.88
C GLU A 453 4.89 -0.13 -9.54
N ILE A 454 5.73 0.88 -9.68
CA ILE A 454 5.44 2.09 -10.44
C ILE A 454 6.33 2.06 -11.67
N LEU A 455 5.74 2.23 -12.85
CA LEU A 455 6.48 2.31 -14.11
C LEU A 455 6.18 3.63 -14.80
N THR A 456 7.22 4.32 -15.23
CA THR A 456 7.10 5.49 -16.10
C THR A 456 6.83 5.01 -17.53
N SER A 457 5.56 5.03 -17.95
CA SER A 457 5.08 4.40 -19.19
C SER A 457 4.95 5.37 -20.38
N GLY A 458 5.29 6.65 -20.20
CA GLY A 458 5.12 7.66 -21.25
C GLY A 458 4.92 9.06 -20.69
N VAL A 459 4.00 9.79 -21.30
CA VAL A 459 3.55 11.13 -20.87
C VAL A 459 2.07 11.12 -20.54
N ALA A 460 1.71 11.84 -19.48
CA ALA A 460 0.33 12.07 -19.07
C ALA A 460 -0.05 13.54 -19.24
N SER A 461 -1.34 13.80 -19.42
CA SER A 461 -1.88 15.14 -19.61
C SER A 461 -2.94 15.48 -18.58
N ARG A 462 -3.02 16.76 -18.20
CA ARG A 462 -4.02 17.27 -17.27
C ARG A 462 -4.37 18.72 -17.57
N ALA A 463 -5.65 19.07 -17.39
CA ALA A 463 -6.09 20.46 -17.27
C ALA A 463 -5.91 20.97 -15.84
N THR A 464 -5.42 22.19 -15.64
CA THR A 464 -5.30 22.75 -14.29
C THR A 464 -6.65 23.12 -13.70
N LEU A 465 -6.85 22.85 -12.41
CA LEU A 465 -8.10 23.14 -11.68
C LEU A 465 -8.46 24.64 -11.63
N THR A 466 -7.51 25.51 -11.97
CA THR A 466 -7.70 26.97 -12.04
C THR A 466 -8.21 27.46 -13.39
N ASN A 467 -8.47 26.57 -14.35
CA ASN A 467 -9.01 26.96 -15.65
C ASN A 467 -10.42 27.53 -15.50
N ALA A 468 -10.69 28.64 -16.20
CA ALA A 468 -12.02 29.22 -16.28
C ALA A 468 -12.88 28.52 -17.35
N GLY A 469 -12.23 27.97 -18.38
CA GLY A 469 -12.84 27.05 -19.36
C GLY A 469 -12.90 25.60 -18.84
N ASN A 470 -13.77 24.79 -19.45
CA ASN A 470 -13.88 23.35 -19.16
C ASN A 470 -13.41 22.47 -20.34
N ALA A 471 -12.49 23.00 -21.14
CA ALA A 471 -11.84 22.25 -22.20
C ALA A 471 -11.02 21.09 -21.65
N THR A 472 -10.96 20.00 -22.42
CA THR A 472 -10.27 18.76 -22.04
C THR A 472 -9.06 18.55 -22.94
N ILE A 473 -8.03 17.88 -22.41
CA ILE A 473 -6.85 17.48 -23.17
C ILE A 473 -6.87 15.96 -23.34
N SER A 474 -6.56 15.48 -24.54
CA SER A 474 -6.45 14.04 -24.81
C SER A 474 -5.25 13.45 -24.08
N THR A 475 -5.28 12.14 -23.83
CA THR A 475 -4.06 11.38 -23.52
C THR A 475 -3.03 11.63 -24.63
N PRO A 476 -1.78 12.01 -24.32
CA PRO A 476 -0.80 12.30 -25.36
C PRO A 476 -0.39 11.01 -26.09
N THR A 477 -0.09 11.14 -27.38
CA THR A 477 0.50 10.08 -28.18
C THR A 477 2.00 10.33 -28.32
N ILE A 478 2.82 9.29 -28.10
CA ILE A 478 4.27 9.38 -28.24
C ILE A 478 4.62 9.20 -29.73
N ALA A 479 5.27 10.21 -30.30
CA ALA A 479 5.76 10.23 -31.68
C ALA A 479 7.24 9.86 -31.79
N ASP A 480 8.04 10.16 -30.75
CA ASP A 480 9.44 9.77 -30.63
C ASP A 480 9.73 9.28 -29.21
N LEU A 481 10.09 7.99 -29.08
CA LEU A 481 10.42 7.36 -27.80
C LEU A 481 11.85 7.67 -27.36
N ASP A 482 12.71 8.13 -28.27
CA ASP A 482 14.14 8.36 -28.00
C ASP A 482 14.43 9.84 -27.63
N ASP A 483 13.41 10.70 -27.55
CA ASP A 483 13.59 12.09 -27.13
C ASP A 483 13.96 12.17 -25.63
N GLU A 484 15.16 12.67 -25.34
CA GLU A 484 15.68 12.84 -23.97
C GLU A 484 14.81 13.74 -23.07
N ASN A 485 13.92 14.54 -23.66
CA ASN A 485 13.03 15.47 -22.96
C ASN A 485 11.58 14.97 -22.85
N LEU A 486 11.31 13.72 -23.27
CA LEU A 486 9.96 13.16 -23.36
C LEU A 486 9.16 13.34 -22.06
N THR A 487 9.79 13.13 -20.91
CA THR A 487 9.13 13.18 -19.59
C THR A 487 9.19 14.55 -18.90
N ASN A 488 9.74 15.58 -19.56
CA ASN A 488 9.75 16.94 -19.02
C ASN A 488 8.33 17.45 -18.79
N THR A 489 8.15 18.24 -17.74
CA THR A 489 6.89 18.95 -17.50
C THR A 489 6.76 20.10 -18.49
N VAL A 490 5.79 20.02 -19.39
CA VAL A 490 5.48 21.03 -20.39
C VAL A 490 4.11 21.63 -20.10
N ARG A 491 4.05 22.95 -19.98
CA ARG A 491 2.81 23.71 -19.83
C ARG A 491 2.39 24.34 -21.16
N ILE A 492 1.17 24.03 -21.59
CA ILE A 492 0.46 24.75 -22.64
C ILE A 492 -0.36 25.85 -21.97
N ARG A 493 -0.04 27.12 -22.24
CA ARG A 493 -0.75 28.27 -21.64
C ARG A 493 -1.44 29.09 -22.71
N PHE A 494 -2.74 29.26 -22.58
CA PHE A 494 -3.53 30.08 -23.50
C PHE A 494 -3.33 31.56 -23.20
N THR A 495 -2.88 32.30 -24.21
CA THR A 495 -2.75 33.76 -24.14
C THR A 495 -4.07 34.46 -24.45
N ASN A 496 -4.94 33.80 -25.22
CA ASN A 496 -6.35 34.14 -25.46
C ASN A 496 -7.09 32.91 -26.02
N ALA A 497 -8.37 33.05 -26.39
CA ALA A 497 -9.21 31.95 -26.87
C ALA A 497 -8.76 31.32 -28.21
N THR A 498 -7.83 31.93 -28.94
CA THR A 498 -7.36 31.44 -30.25
C THR A 498 -5.86 31.26 -30.34
N THR A 499 -5.08 31.55 -29.29
CA THR A 499 -3.61 31.35 -29.29
C THR A 499 -3.05 30.82 -27.97
N TYR A 500 -2.01 30.00 -28.06
CA TYR A 500 -1.31 29.42 -26.90
C TYR A 500 0.22 29.50 -27.03
N ASP A 501 0.89 29.42 -25.88
CA ASP A 501 2.33 29.19 -25.74
C ASP A 501 2.56 27.76 -25.22
N VAL A 502 3.69 27.16 -25.57
CA VAL A 502 4.16 25.87 -25.06
C VAL A 502 5.50 26.09 -24.35
N ILE A 503 5.55 25.76 -23.07
CA ILE A 503 6.66 26.08 -22.18
C ILE A 503 7.13 24.78 -21.51
N ASP A 504 8.38 24.41 -21.72
CA ASP A 504 9.05 23.35 -20.97
C ASP A 504 9.47 23.92 -19.60
N ASP A 505 8.71 23.59 -18.56
CA ASP A 505 8.94 24.07 -17.20
C ASP A 505 10.16 23.42 -16.56
N THR A 506 10.46 22.16 -16.91
CA THR A 506 11.63 21.44 -16.38
C THR A 506 12.92 22.14 -16.79
N ARG A 507 13.02 22.60 -18.04
CA ARG A 507 14.20 23.33 -18.53
C ARG A 507 14.07 24.85 -18.42
N GLY A 508 12.87 25.36 -18.16
CA GLY A 508 12.57 26.80 -18.16
C GLY A 508 12.64 27.43 -19.56
N VAL A 509 12.33 26.68 -20.62
CA VAL A 509 12.45 27.11 -22.03
C VAL A 509 11.07 27.16 -22.71
N THR A 510 10.78 28.23 -23.44
CA THR A 510 9.58 28.28 -24.32
C THR A 510 9.84 27.52 -25.61
N LEU A 511 9.11 26.42 -25.83
CA LEU A 511 9.21 25.59 -27.04
C LEU A 511 8.50 26.26 -28.24
N ALA A 512 7.37 26.91 -27.99
CA ALA A 512 6.64 27.67 -29.00
C ALA A 512 5.84 28.79 -28.35
N SER A 513 5.64 29.89 -29.07
CA SER A 513 4.83 31.02 -28.59
C SER A 513 3.85 31.49 -29.66
N GLY A 514 2.66 31.93 -29.23
CA GLY A 514 1.62 32.52 -30.07
C GLY A 514 1.07 31.57 -31.15
N GLN A 515 1.06 30.26 -30.89
CA GLN A 515 0.55 29.27 -31.85
C GLN A 515 -0.96 29.38 -31.99
N ALA A 516 -1.47 29.22 -33.21
CA ALA A 516 -2.90 29.25 -33.47
C ALA A 516 -3.59 28.00 -32.87
N TYR A 517 -4.68 28.21 -32.16
CA TYR A 517 -5.52 27.16 -31.60
C TYR A 517 -6.71 26.85 -32.51
N THR A 518 -7.01 25.57 -32.65
CA THR A 518 -8.26 25.07 -33.22
C THR A 518 -8.70 23.88 -32.38
N SER A 519 -9.92 23.92 -31.85
CA SER A 519 -10.46 22.86 -31.01
C SER A 519 -10.40 21.49 -31.70
N GLY A 520 -9.89 20.49 -30.98
CA GLY A 520 -9.70 19.11 -31.44
C GLY A 520 -8.51 18.89 -32.38
N ALA A 521 -7.76 19.95 -32.75
CA ALA A 521 -6.56 19.80 -33.56
C ALA A 521 -5.36 19.30 -32.72
N THR A 522 -4.48 18.54 -33.37
CA THR A 522 -3.22 18.07 -32.77
C THR A 522 -2.28 19.24 -32.50
N ILE A 523 -1.62 19.18 -31.35
CA ILE A 523 -0.60 20.10 -30.85
C ILE A 523 0.70 19.30 -30.71
N PRO A 524 1.78 19.66 -31.44
CA PRO A 524 1.81 20.65 -32.52
C PRO A 524 1.05 20.18 -33.77
N ALA A 525 0.73 21.12 -34.66
CA ALA A 525 0.06 20.83 -35.95
C ALA A 525 0.96 20.03 -36.92
N THR A 526 2.28 20.08 -36.73
CA THR A 526 3.29 19.34 -37.49
C THR A 526 4.47 18.98 -36.60
N GLY A 527 4.98 17.75 -36.68
CA GLY A 527 6.06 17.26 -35.80
C GLY A 527 5.54 16.91 -34.41
N ASP A 528 6.37 17.12 -33.40
CA ASP A 528 6.12 16.82 -31.98
C ASP A 528 6.69 17.94 -31.09
N TYR A 529 6.26 17.97 -29.82
CA TYR A 529 6.94 18.73 -28.78
C TYR A 529 7.51 17.75 -27.77
N ASN A 530 8.84 17.72 -27.63
CA ASN A 530 9.54 16.76 -26.76
C ASN A 530 9.07 15.32 -27.02
N GLY A 531 8.93 14.89 -28.28
CA GLY A 531 8.56 13.53 -28.65
C GLY A 531 7.07 13.17 -28.51
N TRP A 532 6.18 14.09 -28.11
CA TRP A 532 4.74 13.82 -27.98
C TRP A 532 3.82 14.76 -28.77
N ASN A 533 2.60 14.29 -29.00
CA ASN A 533 1.47 15.04 -29.55
C ASN A 533 0.24 14.92 -28.63
N ALA A 534 -0.57 15.98 -28.53
CA ALA A 534 -1.85 15.95 -27.80
C ALA A 534 -2.92 16.78 -28.52
N ALA A 535 -4.20 16.63 -28.17
CA ALA A 535 -5.27 17.46 -28.70
C ALA A 535 -6.09 18.06 -27.56
N ILE A 536 -6.41 19.36 -27.66
CA ILE A 536 -7.28 20.05 -26.69
C ILE A 536 -8.63 20.30 -27.36
N THR A 537 -9.70 19.89 -26.69
CA THR A 537 -11.09 19.99 -27.19
C THR A 537 -11.91 20.86 -26.26
N ASP A 538 -12.52 21.91 -26.81
CA ASP A 538 -13.39 22.83 -26.09
C ASP A 538 -14.63 22.11 -25.51
N GLY A 539 -14.96 22.44 -24.26
CA GLY A 539 -16.19 22.02 -23.61
C GLY A 539 -17.33 23.04 -23.79
N THR A 540 -18.31 23.00 -22.88
CA THR A 540 -19.44 23.94 -22.87
C THR A 540 -19.04 25.37 -22.50
N SER A 541 -17.96 25.54 -21.74
CA SER A 541 -17.27 26.81 -21.49
C SER A 541 -15.95 26.79 -22.28
N PRO A 542 -15.83 27.57 -23.37
CA PRO A 542 -14.66 27.53 -24.23
C PRO A 542 -13.41 28.07 -23.53
N ILE A 543 -12.25 27.80 -24.11
CA ILE A 543 -10.96 28.25 -23.59
C ILE A 543 -10.90 29.77 -23.43
N GLN A 544 -10.32 30.19 -22.31
CA GLN A 544 -10.11 31.58 -21.94
C GLN A 544 -8.62 31.91 -21.81
N ALA A 545 -8.30 33.21 -21.81
CA ALA A 545 -6.95 33.68 -21.54
C ALA A 545 -6.53 33.27 -20.12
N GLY A 546 -5.39 32.61 -19.99
CA GLY A 546 -4.87 32.11 -18.72
C GLY A 546 -5.14 30.63 -18.46
N ASP A 547 -6.00 29.96 -19.24
CA ASP A 547 -6.21 28.53 -19.11
C ASP A 547 -4.90 27.77 -19.41
N THR A 548 -4.58 26.77 -18.59
CA THR A 548 -3.36 25.98 -18.68
C THR A 548 -3.62 24.47 -18.72
N PHE A 549 -2.80 23.78 -19.49
CA PHE A 549 -2.75 22.33 -19.59
C PHE A 549 -1.32 21.88 -19.39
N ILE A 550 -1.12 20.77 -18.69
CA ILE A 550 0.20 20.25 -18.34
C ILE A 550 0.34 18.88 -19.01
N ILE A 551 1.48 18.69 -19.66
CA ILE A 551 2.01 17.38 -20.06
C ILE A 551 3.20 17.10 -19.16
N SER A 552 3.32 15.89 -18.63
CA SER A 552 4.43 15.50 -17.76
C SER A 552 4.67 14.00 -17.85
N ALA A 553 5.67 13.48 -17.14
CA ALA A 553 5.88 12.04 -16.98
C ALA A 553 4.56 11.32 -16.62
N GLY A 554 4.24 10.28 -17.38
CA GLY A 554 3.12 9.40 -17.15
C GLY A 554 3.55 8.15 -16.39
N TYR A 555 2.79 7.80 -15.37
CA TYR A 555 3.03 6.69 -14.47
C TYR A 555 1.92 5.65 -14.61
N THR A 556 2.32 4.40 -14.36
CA THR A 556 1.44 3.27 -14.11
C THR A 556 1.75 2.71 -12.74
N VAL A 557 0.74 2.18 -12.06
CA VAL A 557 0.88 1.53 -10.76
C VAL A 557 0.26 0.16 -10.84
N LYS A 558 1.02 -0.83 -10.42
CA LYS A 558 0.56 -2.19 -10.26
C LYS A 558 0.78 -2.62 -8.81
N ARG A 559 -0.29 -3.07 -8.16
CA ARG A 559 -0.20 -3.77 -6.89
C ARG A 559 0.33 -5.18 -7.14
N LEU A 560 1.37 -5.59 -6.42
CA LEU A 560 2.07 -6.84 -6.72
C LEU A 560 1.39 -8.08 -6.14
N SER A 561 0.66 -7.96 -5.02
CA SER A 561 -0.05 -9.08 -4.38
C SER A 561 -1.09 -9.73 -5.29
N ASP A 562 -1.91 -8.94 -5.99
CA ASP A 562 -2.99 -9.42 -6.86
C ASP A 562 -2.76 -9.13 -8.34
N SER A 563 -1.62 -8.51 -8.68
CA SER A 563 -1.32 -8.01 -10.01
C SER A 563 -2.35 -7.01 -10.56
N GLN A 564 -3.15 -6.37 -9.70
CA GLN A 564 -4.13 -5.38 -10.12
C GLN A 564 -3.42 -4.10 -10.57
N GLU A 565 -3.82 -3.60 -11.73
CA GLU A 565 -3.40 -2.29 -12.23
C GLU A 565 -4.27 -1.22 -11.56
N LEU A 566 -3.67 -0.44 -10.66
CA LEU A 566 -4.35 0.62 -9.92
C LEU A 566 -4.35 1.93 -10.72
N LEU A 567 -3.31 2.14 -11.53
CA LEU A 567 -3.21 3.26 -12.45
C LEU A 567 -2.64 2.77 -13.78
N SER A 568 -3.39 2.93 -14.85
CA SER A 568 -3.00 2.51 -16.20
C SER A 568 -2.34 3.61 -17.04
N SER A 569 -2.56 4.87 -16.65
CA SER A 569 -1.82 6.04 -17.13
C SER A 569 -2.26 7.25 -16.30
N GLY A 570 -1.31 8.00 -15.73
CA GLY A 570 -1.61 9.25 -15.04
C GLY A 570 -0.36 10.04 -14.69
N ASP A 571 -0.49 11.33 -14.39
CA ASP A 571 0.63 12.12 -13.89
C ASP A 571 0.90 11.86 -12.41
N LEU A 572 1.91 12.53 -11.82
CA LEU A 572 2.27 12.34 -10.40
C LEU A 572 1.11 12.63 -9.44
N THR A 573 0.16 13.49 -9.79
CA THR A 573 -0.99 13.73 -8.92
C THR A 573 -1.96 12.57 -8.99
N ALA A 574 -2.29 12.08 -10.18
CA ALA A 574 -3.12 10.88 -10.32
C ALA A 574 -2.48 9.66 -9.61
N LEU A 575 -1.16 9.52 -9.71
CA LEU A 575 -0.39 8.54 -8.95
C LEU A 575 -0.55 8.72 -7.44
N ASN A 576 -0.42 9.95 -6.93
CA ASN A 576 -0.59 10.23 -5.51
C ASN A 576 -2.02 10.04 -5.02
N ASP A 577 -3.02 10.35 -5.84
CA ASP A 577 -4.43 10.17 -5.49
C ASP A 577 -4.74 8.67 -5.33
N VAL A 578 -4.31 7.84 -6.28
CA VAL A 578 -4.46 6.38 -6.22
C VAL A 578 -3.70 5.81 -5.01
N MET A 579 -2.47 6.26 -4.78
CA MET A 579 -1.66 5.74 -3.69
C MET A 579 -2.15 6.20 -2.32
N ARG A 580 -2.84 7.35 -2.24
CA ARG A 580 -3.48 7.82 -1.02
C ARG A 580 -4.61 6.89 -0.58
N ASP A 581 -5.37 6.35 -1.54
CA ASP A 581 -6.38 5.34 -1.26
C ASP A 581 -5.75 4.02 -0.80
N GLU A 582 -4.48 3.79 -1.14
CA GLU A 582 -3.64 2.69 -0.63
C GLU A 582 -2.83 3.10 0.63
N GLY A 583 -3.15 4.21 1.30
CA GLY A 583 -2.48 4.63 2.55
C GLY A 583 -1.11 5.29 2.39
N LEU A 584 -0.68 5.55 1.17
CA LEU A 584 0.66 6.01 0.82
C LEU A 584 0.63 7.38 0.15
N HIS A 585 1.59 8.23 0.50
CA HIS A 585 1.88 9.44 -0.25
C HIS A 585 3.25 9.33 -0.90
N LEU A 586 3.32 9.59 -2.21
CA LEU A 586 4.52 9.46 -3.02
C LEU A 586 5.10 10.83 -3.42
N ALA A 587 6.33 11.09 -3.02
CA ALA A 587 7.11 12.21 -3.52
C ALA A 587 8.20 11.74 -4.49
N LEU A 588 8.31 12.35 -5.67
CA LEU A 588 9.51 12.20 -6.52
C LEU A 588 10.61 13.17 -6.06
N ARG A 589 11.84 12.65 -5.98
CA ARG A 589 13.05 13.43 -5.72
C ARG A 589 14.04 13.17 -6.85
N GLY A 590 14.64 14.22 -7.42
CA GLY A 590 15.57 14.13 -8.56
C GLY A 590 15.08 14.89 -9.81
N GLY A 591 15.72 14.64 -10.96
CA GLY A 591 15.21 15.07 -12.28
C GLY A 591 13.87 14.38 -12.63
N PRO A 592 13.22 14.69 -13.76
CA PRO A 592 12.04 13.94 -14.18
C PRO A 592 12.41 12.46 -14.38
N ALA A 593 11.58 11.54 -13.87
CA ALA A 593 11.72 10.12 -14.15
C ALA A 593 11.72 9.91 -15.67
N GLN A 594 12.64 9.09 -16.18
CA GLN A 594 12.75 8.79 -17.61
C GLN A 594 11.77 7.70 -18.02
N TYR A 595 11.47 7.67 -19.32
CA TYR A 595 10.67 6.60 -19.89
C TYR A 595 11.33 5.25 -19.62
N GLY A 596 10.55 4.30 -19.07
CA GLY A 596 11.05 2.97 -18.72
C GLY A 596 11.60 2.85 -17.30
N ASP A 597 11.70 3.95 -16.53
CA ASP A 597 12.05 3.88 -15.11
C ASP A 597 11.01 3.05 -14.35
N ARG A 598 11.49 2.17 -13.48
CA ARG A 598 10.66 1.33 -12.62
C ARG A 598 10.98 1.61 -11.17
N PHE A 599 9.97 1.53 -10.31
CA PHE A 599 10.14 1.73 -8.89
C PHE A 599 9.37 0.65 -8.15
N LEU A 600 10.04 0.00 -7.20
CA LEU A 600 9.41 -0.95 -6.28
C LEU A 600 9.21 -0.27 -4.94
N VAL A 601 7.96 -0.19 -4.47
CA VAL A 601 7.58 0.36 -3.16
C VAL A 601 7.21 -0.78 -2.23
N GLN A 602 7.91 -0.93 -1.10
CA GLN A 602 7.70 -2.01 -0.11
C GLN A 602 7.38 -1.40 1.27
N PRO A 603 6.11 -1.10 1.55
CA PRO A 603 5.73 -0.33 2.73
C PRO A 603 5.65 -1.17 4.01
N THR A 604 5.35 -2.47 3.91
CA THR A 604 5.03 -3.31 5.08
C THR A 604 6.04 -4.41 5.38
N ARG A 605 6.87 -4.78 4.40
CA ARG A 605 7.81 -5.90 4.46
C ARG A 605 8.72 -5.94 5.70
N LEU A 606 9.13 -4.78 6.21
CA LEU A 606 10.06 -4.70 7.35
C LEU A 606 9.36 -4.50 8.70
N GLY A 607 8.03 -4.54 8.75
CA GLY A 607 7.26 -4.32 9.96
C GLY A 607 7.48 -5.40 11.02
N SER A 608 7.59 -6.66 10.58
CA SER A 608 7.72 -7.87 11.42
C SER A 608 9.10 -8.03 12.05
N ALA A 609 10.17 -7.85 11.27
CA ALA A 609 11.57 -7.96 11.70
C ALA A 609 11.97 -7.01 12.85
N ASN A 610 11.11 -6.03 13.11
CA ASN A 610 11.38 -4.83 13.88
C ASN A 610 10.34 -4.63 15.00
N PHE A 611 9.38 -5.53 15.08
CA PHE A 611 8.32 -5.50 16.06
C PHE A 611 8.85 -6.03 17.38
N GLU A 612 8.96 -5.17 18.37
CA GLU A 612 9.55 -5.49 19.68
C GLU A 612 8.73 -4.92 20.82
N MET A 613 8.82 -5.56 21.99
CA MET A 613 8.27 -5.02 23.22
C MET A 613 9.10 -3.81 23.67
N ALA A 614 8.51 -2.61 23.70
CA ALA A 614 9.22 -1.39 24.08
C ALA A 614 9.27 -1.18 25.61
N LEU A 615 8.27 -1.72 26.32
CA LEU A 615 8.16 -1.61 27.78
C LEU A 615 8.71 -2.84 28.50
N ALA A 616 9.63 -2.60 29.44
CA ALA A 616 10.17 -3.65 30.32
C ALA A 616 9.74 -3.50 31.79
N ASP A 617 9.29 -2.31 32.21
CA ASP A 617 8.83 -2.09 33.59
C ASP A 617 7.30 -2.31 33.70
N PRO A 618 6.81 -3.28 34.49
CA PRO A 618 5.37 -3.51 34.66
C PRO A 618 4.61 -2.30 35.21
N ARG A 619 5.28 -1.36 35.90
CA ARG A 619 4.63 -0.13 36.40
C ARG A 619 4.23 0.83 35.30
N LYS A 620 4.92 0.77 34.15
CA LYS A 620 4.73 1.67 33.00
C LYS A 620 3.56 1.28 32.10
N VAL A 621 2.95 0.12 32.35
CA VAL A 621 1.77 -0.33 31.61
C VAL A 621 0.57 0.58 31.96
N ALA A 622 -0.03 1.21 30.98
CA ALA A 622 -1.00 2.29 31.14
C ALA A 622 -2.43 1.80 30.92
N VAL A 623 -3.06 1.30 31.99
CA VAL A 623 -4.38 0.62 31.95
C VAL A 623 -5.53 1.44 32.54
N ALA A 624 -5.21 2.51 33.25
CA ALA A 624 -6.22 3.43 33.80
C ALA A 624 -6.52 4.54 32.78
N ALA A 625 -7.72 5.13 32.83
CA ALA A 625 -7.95 6.37 32.07
C ALA A 625 -7.35 7.57 32.84
N PRO A 626 -6.79 8.58 32.17
CA PRO A 626 -6.06 9.67 32.81
C PRO A 626 -6.97 10.72 33.46
N ILE A 627 -8.25 10.77 33.06
CA ILE A 627 -9.24 11.70 33.60
C ILE A 627 -10.47 10.96 34.14
N THR A 628 -11.16 11.62 35.06
CA THR A 628 -12.47 11.21 35.55
C THR A 628 -13.43 12.37 35.40
N THR A 629 -14.66 12.05 35.04
CA THR A 629 -15.75 13.02 34.95
C THR A 629 -16.79 12.69 36.00
N THR A 630 -17.38 13.73 36.60
CA THR A 630 -18.40 13.58 37.64
C THR A 630 -19.44 14.68 37.51
N ALA A 631 -20.72 14.32 37.50
CA ALA A 631 -21.81 15.27 37.70
C ALA A 631 -21.95 15.59 39.20
N THR A 632 -22.23 16.85 39.54
CA THR A 632 -22.51 17.22 40.93
C THR A 632 -23.88 16.70 41.37
N ALA A 633 -23.98 16.32 42.65
CA ALA A 633 -25.22 15.78 43.22
C ALA A 633 -26.35 16.81 43.34
N THR A 634 -26.06 18.10 43.11
CA THR A 634 -27.02 19.21 43.11
C THR A 634 -27.66 19.43 41.75
N ASN A 635 -27.24 18.72 40.70
CA ASN A 635 -27.82 18.88 39.38
C ASN A 635 -29.32 18.55 39.39
N LEU A 636 -30.10 19.44 38.78
CA LEU A 636 -31.55 19.35 38.66
C LEU A 636 -31.96 18.79 37.29
N GLY A 637 -31.11 18.97 36.28
CA GLY A 637 -31.32 18.45 34.93
C GLY A 637 -31.04 16.95 34.78
N SER A 638 -31.34 16.45 33.58
CA SER A 638 -31.07 15.06 33.16
C SER A 638 -29.72 14.90 32.46
N GLY A 639 -28.91 15.95 32.41
CA GLY A 639 -27.61 15.96 31.73
C GLY A 639 -26.64 14.91 32.27
N VAL A 640 -25.96 14.19 31.38
CA VAL A 640 -24.94 13.18 31.71
C VAL A 640 -23.66 13.48 30.93
N ILE A 641 -22.53 13.52 31.64
CA ILE A 641 -21.18 13.67 31.07
C ILE A 641 -20.55 12.31 30.76
N SER A 642 -19.88 12.18 29.61
CA SER A 642 -19.14 10.98 29.22
C SER A 642 -17.85 10.81 30.04
N ALA A 643 -17.23 9.63 29.97
CA ALA A 643 -16.00 9.30 30.70
C ALA A 643 -14.76 10.16 30.33
N GLY A 644 -14.84 10.88 29.21
CA GLY A 644 -13.77 11.71 28.65
C GLY A 644 -12.70 10.93 27.87
N ASN A 645 -12.23 11.52 26.76
CA ASN A 645 -11.16 11.03 25.92
C ASN A 645 -9.96 12.01 25.96
N VAL A 646 -8.73 11.53 25.75
CA VAL A 646 -7.55 12.39 25.60
C VAL A 646 -7.19 12.48 24.12
N ILE A 647 -7.19 13.70 23.60
CA ILE A 647 -6.93 14.05 22.20
C ILE A 647 -5.56 14.68 21.96
N ASP A 648 -4.88 15.18 23.00
CA ASP A 648 -3.50 15.69 22.94
C ASP A 648 -2.77 15.46 24.27
N SER A 649 -1.94 14.41 24.30
CA SER A 649 -1.17 13.97 25.47
C SER A 649 0.02 14.87 25.82
N SER A 650 0.39 15.81 24.93
CA SER A 650 1.56 16.68 25.14
C SER A 650 1.27 17.88 26.05
N ARG A 651 0.02 18.09 26.45
CA ARG A 651 -0.41 19.25 27.25
C ARG A 651 -0.38 18.97 28.74
N MET A 652 0.33 19.82 29.49
CA MET A 652 0.52 19.71 30.94
C MET A 652 -0.76 19.93 31.78
N GLU A 653 -1.85 20.40 31.16
CA GLU A 653 -3.07 20.87 31.82
C GLU A 653 -4.10 19.75 32.08
N LEU A 654 -3.82 18.49 31.66
CA LEU A 654 -4.60 17.30 32.05
C LEU A 654 -4.64 17.07 33.58
N GLN A 655 -3.80 17.79 34.33
CA GLN A 655 -3.77 17.79 35.79
C GLN A 655 -4.77 18.76 36.43
N ASN A 656 -5.21 19.80 35.70
CA ASN A 656 -6.09 20.83 36.25
C ASN A 656 -7.50 20.27 36.44
N ARG A 657 -8.16 20.74 37.49
CA ARG A 657 -9.59 20.45 37.70
C ARG A 657 -10.40 21.45 36.90
N VAL A 658 -11.29 20.97 36.05
CA VAL A 658 -12.16 21.82 35.22
C VAL A 658 -13.61 21.60 35.62
N GLU A 659 -14.42 22.66 35.62
CA GLU A 659 -15.86 22.59 35.86
C GLU A 659 -16.62 23.29 34.74
N ILE A 660 -17.59 22.57 34.18
CA ILE A 660 -18.59 23.11 33.27
C ILE A 660 -19.75 23.55 34.15
N ARG A 661 -20.13 24.83 34.11
CA ARG A 661 -21.29 25.37 34.83
C ARG A 661 -22.30 25.90 33.83
N PHE A 662 -23.51 25.35 33.83
CA PHE A 662 -24.59 25.87 33.01
C PHE A 662 -25.10 27.20 33.57
N THR A 663 -25.28 28.18 32.68
CA THR A 663 -25.81 29.52 32.96
C THR A 663 -27.23 29.68 32.43
N SER A 664 -27.60 28.88 31.44
CA SER A 664 -28.98 28.60 31.04
C SER A 664 -29.10 27.15 30.55
N ASP A 665 -30.31 26.68 30.27
CA ASP A 665 -30.54 25.38 29.62
C ASP A 665 -29.86 25.26 28.23
N HIS A 666 -29.33 26.38 27.69
CA HIS A 666 -28.68 26.45 26.39
C HIS A 666 -27.27 27.06 26.39
N THR A 667 -26.73 27.44 27.55
CA THR A 667 -25.40 28.06 27.65
C THR A 667 -24.64 27.58 28.87
N PHE A 668 -23.32 27.42 28.73
CA PHE A 668 -22.45 27.12 29.85
C PHE A 668 -21.11 27.87 29.76
N ASN A 669 -20.44 27.95 30.90
CA ASN A 669 -19.08 28.43 31.03
C ASN A 669 -18.17 27.28 31.47
N VAL A 670 -16.91 27.33 31.08
CA VAL A 670 -15.87 26.37 31.49
C VAL A 670 -14.92 27.08 32.46
N PHE A 671 -14.72 26.52 33.65
CA PHE A 671 -13.90 27.08 34.73
C PHE A 671 -12.71 26.18 35.03
N ASP A 672 -11.57 26.80 35.35
CA ASP A 672 -10.47 26.13 36.06
C ASP A 672 -10.78 26.20 37.57
N LEU A 673 -11.01 25.06 38.21
CA LEU A 673 -11.38 24.96 39.63
C LEU A 673 -10.23 25.30 40.58
N ASP A 674 -8.98 25.30 40.10
CA ASP A 674 -7.81 25.56 40.93
C ASP A 674 -7.49 27.06 41.01
N THR A 675 -7.81 27.80 39.94
CA THR A 675 -7.61 29.26 39.84
C THR A 675 -8.91 30.08 39.86
N ASP A 676 -10.06 29.42 39.74
CA ASP A 676 -11.40 30.00 39.50
C ASP A 676 -11.47 30.89 38.23
N ALA A 677 -10.51 30.74 37.32
CA ALA A 677 -10.49 31.47 36.07
C ALA A 677 -11.48 30.86 35.07
N ILE A 678 -12.22 31.71 34.37
CA ILE A 678 -13.08 31.26 33.26
C ILE A 678 -12.22 31.01 32.03
N LEU A 679 -12.27 29.78 31.55
CA LEU A 679 -11.54 29.27 30.41
C LEU A 679 -12.30 29.47 29.10
N ASP A 680 -13.62 29.29 29.12
CA ASP A 680 -14.51 29.55 27.98
C ASP A 680 -15.86 30.08 28.47
N LYS A 681 -16.48 31.00 27.71
CA LYS A 681 -17.65 31.79 28.12
C LYS A 681 -18.82 31.64 27.16
N GLY A 682 -20.01 31.49 27.75
CA GLY A 682 -21.32 31.40 27.11
C GLY A 682 -21.32 30.46 25.90
N VAL A 683 -20.72 29.29 26.07
CA VAL A 683 -20.67 28.24 25.07
C VAL A 683 -22.07 27.69 24.87
N VAL A 684 -22.51 27.63 23.61
CA VAL A 684 -23.85 27.16 23.24
C VAL A 684 -24.00 25.66 23.45
N PHE A 685 -25.14 25.25 24.01
CA PHE A 685 -25.51 23.86 24.21
C PHE A 685 -26.97 23.55 23.82
N PRO A 686 -27.23 22.48 23.05
CA PRO A 686 -26.30 21.80 22.16
C PRO A 686 -25.97 22.73 20.99
N PRO A 687 -24.80 22.59 20.35
CA PRO A 687 -24.45 23.44 19.23
C PRO A 687 -25.45 23.24 18.10
N LEU A 688 -25.76 24.35 17.44
CA LEU A 688 -26.57 24.39 16.24
C LEU A 688 -25.66 24.17 15.04
N VAL A 689 -25.97 23.16 14.25
CA VAL A 689 -25.26 22.87 13.00
C VAL A 689 -26.14 23.24 11.82
N ALA A 690 -25.51 23.81 10.79
CA ALA A 690 -26.15 24.10 9.51
C ALA A 690 -25.53 23.21 8.43
N GLN A 691 -26.38 22.51 7.68
CA GLN A 691 -25.97 21.52 6.70
C GLN A 691 -26.74 21.72 5.39
N ALA A 692 -26.05 21.56 4.25
CA ALA A 692 -26.67 21.46 2.94
C ALA A 692 -27.09 20.01 2.68
N ASP A 693 -28.27 19.81 2.06
CA ASP A 693 -28.70 18.50 1.59
C ASP A 693 -27.73 17.97 0.51
N ALA A 694 -27.42 16.68 0.53
CA ALA A 694 -26.49 16.05 -0.40
C ALA A 694 -26.99 16.10 -1.86
N ASP A 695 -28.30 16.24 -2.06
CA ASP A 695 -28.93 16.36 -3.38
C ASP A 695 -28.91 17.80 -3.93
N ASN A 696 -28.33 18.78 -3.21
CA ASN A 696 -28.24 20.15 -3.69
C ASN A 696 -27.37 20.25 -4.95
N SER A 697 -27.86 21.00 -5.95
CA SER A 697 -27.23 21.08 -7.27
C SER A 697 -26.71 22.47 -7.64
N GLY A 698 -26.92 23.46 -6.76
CA GLY A 698 -26.42 24.83 -6.86
C GLY A 698 -25.07 25.08 -6.15
N THR A 699 -24.62 26.34 -6.16
CA THR A 699 -23.40 26.79 -5.44
C THR A 699 -23.70 27.41 -4.08
N ALA A 700 -24.95 27.30 -3.63
CA ALA A 700 -25.39 27.91 -2.39
C ALA A 700 -24.86 27.13 -1.17
N GLY A 701 -24.33 27.87 -0.19
CA GLY A 701 -23.86 27.36 1.09
C GLY A 701 -24.47 28.16 2.24
N ILE A 702 -24.68 27.50 3.38
CA ILE A 702 -25.22 28.09 4.60
C ILE A 702 -24.09 28.33 5.61
N THR A 703 -24.12 29.47 6.32
CA THR A 703 -23.17 29.74 7.41
C THR A 703 -23.60 29.05 8.70
N ALA A 704 -22.66 28.89 9.63
CA ALA A 704 -23.01 28.51 11.00
C ALA A 704 -24.07 29.48 11.57
N PRO A 705 -25.10 28.97 12.25
CA PRO A 705 -26.15 29.78 12.84
C PRO A 705 -25.60 30.55 14.06
N ALA A 706 -25.96 31.82 14.17
CA ALA A 706 -25.65 32.68 15.30
C ALA A 706 -26.88 32.84 16.19
N ILE A 707 -26.75 32.53 17.48
CA ILE A 707 -27.83 32.71 18.46
C ILE A 707 -27.94 34.19 18.83
N VAL A 708 -29.17 34.69 18.80
CA VAL A 708 -29.54 36.07 19.18
C VAL A 708 -30.42 36.12 20.43
N ASP A 709 -31.04 35.01 20.81
CA ASP A 709 -31.76 34.83 22.07
C ASP A 709 -31.52 33.42 22.59
N TYR A 710 -30.93 33.31 23.79
CA TYR A 710 -30.53 32.04 24.40
C TYR A 710 -31.65 31.37 25.22
N GLU A 711 -32.78 32.08 25.43
CA GLU A 711 -33.96 31.58 26.16
C GLU A 711 -35.11 31.19 25.22
N ALA A 712 -34.87 31.28 23.90
CA ALA A 712 -35.87 30.99 22.90
C ALA A 712 -36.34 29.52 22.98
N GLU A 713 -37.64 29.33 23.23
CA GLU A 713 -38.29 28.03 23.50
C GLU A 713 -38.07 26.97 22.38
N ARG A 714 -37.71 27.40 21.18
CA ARG A 714 -37.62 26.56 19.97
C ARG A 714 -36.22 26.59 19.35
N LEU A 715 -35.19 27.01 20.09
CA LEU A 715 -33.79 26.94 19.65
C LEU A 715 -33.37 25.54 19.18
N ARG A 716 -33.95 24.50 19.78
CA ARG A 716 -33.63 23.09 19.47
C ARG A 716 -34.38 22.52 18.28
N ASN A 717 -35.33 23.27 17.71
CA ASN A 717 -36.13 22.79 16.60
C ASN A 717 -35.28 22.68 15.33
N THR A 718 -35.50 21.62 14.56
CA THR A 718 -34.98 21.50 13.21
C THR A 718 -35.71 22.47 12.29
N ILE A 719 -34.97 23.39 11.67
CA ILE A 719 -35.46 24.36 10.70
C ILE A 719 -34.92 23.99 9.33
N GLU A 720 -35.81 23.85 8.36
CA GLU A 720 -35.45 23.57 6.97
C GLU A 720 -35.80 24.78 6.09
N ILE A 721 -34.81 25.22 5.31
CA ILE A 721 -34.98 26.23 4.27
C ILE A 721 -35.06 25.51 2.94
N ARG A 722 -36.15 25.72 2.20
CA ARG A 722 -36.37 25.13 0.87
C ARG A 722 -36.38 26.23 -0.17
N PHE A 723 -35.53 26.13 -1.18
CA PHE A 723 -35.55 27.07 -2.28
C PHE A 723 -36.61 26.70 -3.31
N LEU A 724 -37.57 27.61 -3.50
CA LEU A 724 -38.62 27.49 -4.52
C LEU A 724 -38.10 27.97 -5.89
N SER A 725 -37.12 28.89 -5.88
CA SER A 725 -36.39 29.38 -7.05
C SER A 725 -35.09 30.07 -6.61
N ALA A 726 -34.28 30.55 -7.57
CA ALA A 726 -33.05 31.30 -7.28
C ALA A 726 -33.27 32.61 -6.49
N THR A 727 -34.51 33.09 -6.36
CA THR A 727 -34.84 34.35 -5.67
C THR A 727 -35.92 34.19 -4.60
N GLN A 728 -36.41 32.97 -4.33
CA GLN A 728 -37.44 32.74 -3.31
C GLN A 728 -37.18 31.46 -2.51
N TYR A 729 -37.37 31.53 -1.20
CA TYR A 729 -37.28 30.40 -0.28
C TYR A 729 -38.50 30.32 0.64
N GLU A 730 -38.78 29.15 1.17
CA GLU A 730 -39.68 28.94 2.31
C GLU A 730 -38.90 28.39 3.51
N ILE A 731 -39.33 28.75 4.73
CA ILE A 731 -38.78 28.21 5.97
C ILE A 731 -39.84 27.36 6.66
N VAL A 732 -39.47 26.14 7.02
CA VAL A 732 -40.32 25.17 7.69
C VAL A 732 -39.65 24.74 8.99
N ASP A 733 -40.37 24.87 10.11
CA ASP A 733 -40.01 24.15 11.32
C ASP A 733 -40.45 22.70 11.15
N VAL A 734 -39.49 21.81 10.93
CA VAL A 734 -39.73 20.38 10.70
C VAL A 734 -40.22 19.70 11.97
N THR A 735 -39.85 20.23 13.14
CA THR A 735 -40.17 19.66 14.45
C THR A 735 -41.66 19.76 14.73
N THR A 736 -42.26 20.89 14.36
CA THR A 736 -43.69 21.17 14.63
C THR A 736 -44.56 21.09 13.39
N GLY A 737 -43.96 21.12 12.20
CA GLY A 737 -44.66 21.18 10.91
C GLY A 737 -45.10 22.59 10.51
N ASP A 738 -44.72 23.62 11.26
CA ASP A 738 -45.12 25.01 11.02
C ASP A 738 -44.29 25.60 9.87
N THR A 739 -44.95 26.26 8.90
CA THR A 739 -44.25 27.08 7.88
C THR A 739 -44.14 28.52 8.41
N LEU A 740 -42.90 29.01 8.55
CA LEU A 740 -42.60 30.30 9.18
C LEU A 740 -42.64 31.49 8.20
N THR A 741 -42.67 31.20 6.90
CA THR A 741 -42.75 32.21 5.84
C THR A 741 -44.12 32.24 5.14
N PRO A 742 -44.53 33.35 4.52
CA PRO A 742 -45.80 33.45 3.79
C PRO A 742 -45.93 32.46 2.62
N ALA A 743 -47.17 32.08 2.29
CA ALA A 743 -47.46 31.21 1.15
C ALA A 743 -46.94 31.83 -0.17
N GLY A 744 -46.02 31.12 -0.84
CA GLY A 744 -45.34 31.58 -2.07
C GLY A 744 -43.88 32.02 -1.89
N GLY A 745 -43.34 31.93 -0.67
CA GLY A 745 -41.92 32.11 -0.37
C GLY A 745 -41.49 33.56 -0.14
N SER A 746 -40.49 33.73 0.72
CA SER A 746 -39.81 35.00 1.02
C SER A 746 -38.71 35.29 -0.02
N PRO A 747 -38.45 36.58 -0.32
CA PRO A 747 -37.40 36.95 -1.27
C PRO A 747 -36.00 36.61 -0.73
N TYR A 748 -35.17 36.01 -1.59
CA TYR A 748 -33.77 35.71 -1.32
C TYR A 748 -32.83 36.74 -1.96
N THR A 749 -31.83 37.17 -1.18
CA THR A 749 -30.67 37.90 -1.67
C THR A 749 -29.43 37.28 -1.05
N SER A 750 -28.49 36.82 -1.89
CA SER A 750 -27.26 36.16 -1.43
C SER A 750 -26.48 37.02 -0.43
N GLY A 751 -26.07 36.41 0.67
CA GLY A 751 -25.27 37.04 1.74
C GLY A 751 -26.09 37.85 2.76
N ASN A 752 -27.39 38.03 2.56
CA ASN A 752 -28.23 38.66 3.58
C ASN A 752 -28.52 37.68 4.71
N ALA A 753 -28.49 38.19 5.95
CA ALA A 753 -28.91 37.43 7.11
C ALA A 753 -30.41 37.16 7.08
N ILE A 754 -30.78 35.93 7.39
CA ILE A 754 -32.13 35.48 7.66
C ILE A 754 -32.24 35.36 9.18
N ASP A 755 -33.09 36.21 9.75
CA ASP A 755 -33.34 36.26 11.19
C ASP A 755 -34.64 35.54 11.50
N LEU A 756 -34.55 34.37 12.15
CA LEU A 756 -35.73 33.61 12.56
C LEU A 756 -36.51 34.32 13.65
N ASN A 757 -35.83 35.09 14.50
CA ASN A 757 -36.45 35.82 15.60
C ASN A 757 -37.34 36.96 15.08
N ALA A 758 -36.97 37.55 13.94
CA ALA A 758 -37.80 38.53 13.23
C ALA A 758 -39.06 37.91 12.59
N LEU A 759 -39.06 36.60 12.36
CA LEU A 759 -40.22 35.85 11.83
C LEU A 759 -41.11 35.33 12.97
N ASP A 760 -40.52 34.75 14.00
CA ASP A 760 -41.16 34.28 15.22
C ASP A 760 -40.17 34.33 16.38
N SER A 761 -40.54 35.04 17.45
CA SER A 761 -39.66 35.36 18.56
C SER A 761 -39.22 34.14 19.40
N ARG A 762 -39.71 32.94 19.10
CA ARG A 762 -39.41 31.71 19.85
C ARG A 762 -38.18 30.95 19.34
N TYR A 763 -37.58 31.34 18.20
CA TYR A 763 -36.50 30.57 17.56
C TYR A 763 -35.09 31.12 17.79
N GLY A 764 -34.94 32.40 18.16
CA GLY A 764 -33.71 32.94 18.74
C GLY A 764 -32.41 32.82 17.94
N SER A 765 -32.43 32.59 16.62
CA SER A 765 -31.21 32.41 15.82
C SER A 765 -31.26 33.08 14.44
N THR A 766 -30.07 33.38 13.91
CA THR A 766 -29.85 34.01 12.61
C THR A 766 -28.82 33.21 11.80
N PHE A 767 -28.91 33.27 10.47
CA PHE A 767 -27.95 32.60 9.58
C PHE A 767 -27.87 33.31 8.24
N GLN A 768 -26.87 32.97 7.43
CA GLN A 768 -26.71 33.51 6.08
C GLN A 768 -26.63 32.37 5.07
N ILE A 769 -27.24 32.58 3.92
CA ILE A 769 -27.04 31.73 2.74
C ILE A 769 -26.30 32.57 1.71
N SER A 770 -25.24 32.00 1.15
CA SER A 770 -24.36 32.63 0.17
C SER A 770 -24.27 31.78 -1.08
N GLY A 771 -24.12 32.39 -2.26
CA GLY A 771 -24.10 31.67 -3.53
C GLY A 771 -25.47 31.60 -4.22
N ALA A 772 -25.55 30.85 -5.32
CA ALA A 772 -26.72 30.79 -6.19
C ALA A 772 -27.48 29.45 -5.99
N PRO A 773 -28.62 29.47 -5.29
CA PRO A 773 -29.44 28.28 -5.07
C PRO A 773 -30.28 27.95 -6.31
N VAL A 774 -30.60 26.68 -6.47
CA VAL A 774 -31.51 26.14 -7.49
C VAL A 774 -32.84 25.74 -6.83
N ALA A 775 -33.93 25.75 -7.60
CA ALA A 775 -35.23 25.27 -7.12
C ALA A 775 -35.11 23.80 -6.68
N GLY A 776 -35.49 23.52 -5.44
CA GLY A 776 -35.35 22.20 -4.81
C GLY A 776 -34.18 22.07 -3.85
N ASP A 777 -33.22 23.02 -3.84
CA ASP A 777 -32.13 23.00 -2.86
C ASP A 777 -32.70 23.17 -1.44
N ARG A 778 -32.16 22.39 -0.50
CA ARG A 778 -32.55 22.39 0.92
C ARG A 778 -31.35 22.63 1.83
N PHE A 779 -31.57 23.41 2.88
CA PHE A 779 -30.60 23.65 3.94
C PHE A 779 -31.28 23.40 5.28
N GLU A 780 -30.61 22.66 6.15
CA GLU A 780 -31.14 22.28 7.46
C GLU A 780 -30.31 22.96 8.55
N ILE A 781 -30.99 23.53 9.54
CA ILE A 781 -30.41 23.96 10.81
C ILE A 781 -30.99 23.05 11.88
N LYS A 782 -30.14 22.35 12.61
CA LYS A 782 -30.57 21.43 13.66
C LYS A 782 -29.66 21.54 14.88
N SER A 783 -30.23 21.27 16.04
CA SER A 783 -29.45 21.06 17.26
C SER A 783 -28.87 19.65 17.27
N THR A 784 -27.64 19.51 17.72
CA THR A 784 -27.02 18.19 17.89
C THR A 784 -27.51 17.52 19.18
N THR A 785 -27.54 16.19 19.23
CA THR A 785 -27.96 15.44 20.43
C THR A 785 -26.84 15.28 21.47
N SER A 786 -25.62 15.68 21.11
CA SER A 786 -24.43 15.63 21.96
C SER A 786 -23.45 16.71 21.50
N ASN A 787 -22.80 17.38 22.45
CA ASN A 787 -21.68 18.25 22.14
C ASN A 787 -20.37 17.65 22.65
N ALA A 788 -19.39 17.52 21.76
CA ALA A 788 -18.02 17.24 22.12
C ALA A 788 -17.39 18.53 22.64
N ILE A 789 -17.22 18.59 23.95
CA ILE A 789 -16.54 19.68 24.64
C ILE A 789 -15.07 19.29 24.71
N SER A 790 -14.30 19.92 23.82
CA SER A 790 -12.86 19.72 23.72
C SER A 790 -12.14 20.90 24.37
N TYR A 791 -11.30 20.60 25.36
CA TYR A 791 -10.50 21.61 26.05
C TYR A 791 -9.15 21.05 26.48
N ASN A 792 -8.07 21.78 26.18
CA ASN A 792 -6.68 21.47 26.59
C ASN A 792 -6.26 19.99 26.53
N GLY A 793 -6.58 19.34 25.41
CA GLY A 793 -6.10 17.99 25.12
C GLY A 793 -6.99 16.86 25.62
N TRP A 794 -8.16 17.16 26.19
CA TRP A 794 -9.22 16.18 26.43
C TRP A 794 -10.54 16.60 25.79
N GLU A 795 -11.41 15.62 25.58
CA GLU A 795 -12.74 15.77 25.00
C GLU A 795 -13.77 15.01 25.83
N VAL A 796 -14.88 15.66 26.19
CA VAL A 796 -16.02 15.03 26.88
C VAL A 796 -17.30 15.30 26.12
N ASN A 797 -18.29 14.41 26.24
CA ASN A 797 -19.61 14.62 25.65
C ASN A 797 -20.63 14.79 26.75
N ILE A 798 -21.48 15.82 26.65
CA ILE A 798 -22.66 15.96 27.50
C ILE A 798 -23.90 15.61 26.66
N THR A 799 -24.72 14.71 27.18
CA THR A 799 -26.00 14.29 26.59
C THR A 799 -27.15 14.52 27.57
N GLY A 800 -28.39 14.51 27.10
CA GLY A 800 -29.57 14.82 27.92
C GLY A 800 -29.86 16.31 28.00
N GLU A 801 -30.67 16.70 28.98
CA GLU A 801 -31.10 18.10 29.18
C GLU A 801 -30.55 18.62 30.52
N PRO A 802 -29.38 19.29 30.52
CA PRO A 802 -28.87 20.01 31.67
C PRO A 802 -29.79 21.17 32.03
N HIS A 803 -29.87 21.48 33.31
CA HIS A 803 -30.55 22.67 33.79
C HIS A 803 -29.56 23.83 33.91
N GLY A 804 -29.93 25.03 33.48
CA GLY A 804 -29.23 26.26 33.85
C GLY A 804 -30.23 27.36 34.18
N ASP A 805 -30.10 27.97 35.35
CA ASP A 805 -30.92 29.14 35.70
C ASP A 805 -30.20 30.07 36.68
N ILE A 806 -30.41 31.37 36.49
CA ILE A 806 -30.00 32.40 37.46
C ILE A 806 -31.24 32.72 38.29
N ILE A 807 -31.22 32.28 39.53
CA ILE A 807 -32.34 32.42 40.45
C ILE A 807 -32.11 33.57 41.42
N ALA A 808 -33.21 34.12 41.94
CA ALA A 808 -33.17 35.05 43.06
C ALA A 808 -34.04 34.56 44.21
N SER A 809 -33.58 34.79 45.43
CA SER A 809 -34.31 34.41 46.64
C SER A 809 -34.24 35.51 47.71
N PRO A 810 -35.28 35.66 48.54
CA PRO A 810 -35.23 36.53 49.71
C PRO A 810 -34.37 35.93 50.81
N GLY A 811 -33.66 36.79 51.55
CA GLY A 811 -32.96 36.44 52.77
C GLY A 811 -33.92 35.95 53.86
N SER A 812 -33.44 35.04 54.71
CA SER A 812 -34.24 34.39 55.74
C SER A 812 -34.62 35.30 56.92
N GLU A 813 -33.97 36.45 57.06
CA GLU A 813 -34.17 37.41 58.16
C GLU A 813 -34.91 38.69 57.73
N ASN A 814 -35.47 38.71 56.52
CA ASN A 814 -36.16 39.89 56.00
C ASN A 814 -37.40 40.26 56.84
N THR A 815 -37.56 41.54 57.13
CA THR A 815 -38.66 42.08 57.96
C THR A 815 -39.59 43.02 57.19
N GLY A 816 -39.16 43.53 56.03
CA GLY A 816 -39.98 44.30 55.10
C GLY A 816 -40.94 43.45 54.25
N THR A 817 -41.70 44.11 53.37
CA THR A 817 -42.66 43.44 52.45
C THR A 817 -42.07 43.19 51.06
N GLY A 818 -40.78 43.48 50.88
CA GLY A 818 -40.07 43.34 49.62
C GLY A 818 -40.06 41.90 49.11
N THR A 819 -40.32 41.73 47.81
CA THR A 819 -40.20 40.43 47.12
C THR A 819 -39.36 40.60 45.87
N ILE A 820 -38.54 39.61 45.53
CA ILE A 820 -37.66 39.64 44.36
C ILE A 820 -38.25 38.79 43.22
N GLU A 821 -38.17 39.28 42.00
CA GLU A 821 -38.55 38.53 40.79
C GLU A 821 -37.41 37.66 40.28
N LYS A 822 -37.69 36.83 39.27
CA LYS A 822 -36.65 36.08 38.56
C LYS A 822 -35.71 37.08 37.86
N PRO A 823 -34.38 36.95 38.02
CA PRO A 823 -33.41 37.75 37.28
C PRO A 823 -33.59 37.61 35.77
N LEU A 824 -33.50 38.74 35.07
CA LEU A 824 -33.37 38.83 33.61
C LEU A 824 -31.88 38.90 33.27
N ILE A 825 -31.36 37.92 32.53
CA ILE A 825 -29.99 37.96 32.02
C ILE A 825 -29.93 38.95 30.85
N THR A 826 -29.03 39.92 30.98
CA THR A 826 -28.80 40.98 29.98
C THR A 826 -27.52 40.75 29.16
N ASP A 827 -26.59 39.94 29.67
CA ASP A 827 -25.36 39.55 28.98
C ASP A 827 -24.89 38.16 29.44
N TYR A 828 -25.09 37.15 28.59
CA TYR A 828 -24.67 35.75 28.84
C TYR A 828 -23.15 35.57 28.83
N GLN A 829 -22.40 36.56 28.36
CA GLN A 829 -20.95 36.53 28.26
C GLN A 829 -20.27 37.30 29.40
N ALA A 830 -21.05 37.78 30.38
CA ALA A 830 -20.53 38.55 31.49
C ALA A 830 -19.67 37.69 32.44
N ASP A 831 -18.48 38.19 32.76
CA ASP A 831 -17.46 37.49 33.54
C ASP A 831 -17.96 36.97 34.89
N ASN A 832 -18.80 37.74 35.58
CA ASN A 832 -19.28 37.44 36.92
C ASN A 832 -20.73 36.92 36.93
N LEU A 833 -21.25 36.42 35.81
CA LEU A 833 -22.64 35.96 35.70
C LEU A 833 -22.98 34.80 36.64
N THR A 834 -21.99 33.94 36.93
CA THR A 834 -22.15 32.80 37.85
C THR A 834 -21.95 33.16 39.32
N HIS A 835 -21.55 34.40 39.62
CA HIS A 835 -21.26 34.81 40.99
C HIS A 835 -22.55 34.94 41.80
N THR A 836 -22.48 34.51 43.07
CA THR A 836 -23.55 34.76 44.04
C THR A 836 -23.46 36.20 44.53
N VAL A 837 -24.47 37.01 44.23
CA VAL A 837 -24.55 38.43 44.62
C VAL A 837 -25.63 38.64 45.66
N LYS A 838 -25.25 39.30 46.76
CA LYS A 838 -26.16 39.74 47.81
C LYS A 838 -26.52 41.21 47.62
N ILE A 839 -27.82 41.48 47.54
CA ILE A 839 -28.42 42.81 47.57
C ILE A 839 -28.82 43.10 49.02
N ARG A 840 -28.15 44.04 49.69
CA ARG A 840 -28.45 44.42 51.08
C ARG A 840 -29.03 45.82 51.13
N PHE A 841 -30.26 45.96 51.62
CA PHE A 841 -30.86 47.28 51.81
C PHE A 841 -30.30 47.96 53.06
N THR A 842 -29.74 49.16 52.88
CA THR A 842 -29.25 50.00 53.98
C THR A 842 -30.34 50.97 54.47
N SER A 843 -31.35 51.23 53.63
CA SER A 843 -32.58 51.95 53.96
C SER A 843 -33.69 51.56 52.98
N ALA A 844 -34.92 52.06 53.19
CA ALA A 844 -36.03 51.85 52.25
C ALA A 844 -35.81 52.43 50.84
N THR A 845 -34.76 53.24 50.65
CA THR A 845 -34.44 53.89 49.35
C THR A 845 -32.97 53.71 48.97
N ALA A 846 -32.21 52.82 49.62
CA ALA A 846 -30.82 52.58 49.27
C ALA A 846 -30.37 51.14 49.57
N TYR A 847 -29.49 50.61 48.72
CA TYR A 847 -28.93 49.27 48.85
C TYR A 847 -27.45 49.20 48.46
N ASP A 848 -26.78 48.18 48.97
CA ASP A 848 -25.42 47.79 48.62
C ASP A 848 -25.45 46.44 47.88
N LEU A 849 -24.53 46.23 46.95
CA LEU A 849 -24.28 44.95 46.29
C LEU A 849 -22.99 44.36 46.83
N LEU A 850 -23.04 43.11 47.29
CA LEU A 850 -21.88 42.36 47.79
C LEU A 850 -21.71 41.07 47.01
N ASP A 851 -20.51 40.79 46.55
CA ASP A 851 -20.16 39.52 45.90
C ASP A 851 -19.84 38.48 46.98
N MET A 852 -20.71 37.49 47.11
CA MET A 852 -20.56 36.44 48.12
C MET A 852 -19.60 35.33 47.68
N THR A 853 -19.35 35.22 46.37
CA THR A 853 -18.32 34.32 45.80
C THR A 853 -16.93 34.80 46.22
N ASP A 854 -16.72 36.11 46.16
CA ASP A 854 -15.48 36.77 46.56
C ASP A 854 -15.48 37.22 48.03
N ASN A 855 -15.89 36.35 48.96
CA ASN A 855 -15.84 36.61 50.41
C ASN A 855 -16.57 37.91 50.87
N GLY A 856 -17.60 38.36 50.16
CA GLY A 856 -18.40 39.53 50.51
C GLY A 856 -17.81 40.87 50.06
N VAL A 857 -16.95 40.87 49.04
CA VAL A 857 -16.41 42.11 48.44
C VAL A 857 -17.56 43.03 48.01
N THR A 858 -17.51 44.29 48.41
CA THR A 858 -18.52 45.28 48.02
C THR A 858 -18.35 45.65 46.55
N ILE A 859 -19.36 45.29 45.74
CA ILE A 859 -19.44 45.59 44.31
C ILE A 859 -19.79 47.06 44.10
N SER A 860 -20.80 47.53 44.83
CA SER A 860 -21.26 48.93 44.86
C SER A 860 -22.00 49.22 46.15
N ALA A 861 -21.94 50.47 46.63
CA ALA A 861 -22.58 50.87 47.89
C ALA A 861 -23.38 52.16 47.74
N GLY A 862 -24.44 52.29 48.52
CA GLY A 862 -25.31 53.48 48.54
C GLY A 862 -26.10 53.69 47.24
N ASN A 863 -26.38 52.61 46.51
CA ASN A 863 -27.17 52.67 45.29
C ASN A 863 -28.58 53.16 45.60
N ILE A 864 -29.08 54.12 44.83
CA ILE A 864 -30.41 54.69 45.05
C ILE A 864 -31.47 53.69 44.57
N TYR A 865 -32.35 53.28 45.49
CA TYR A 865 -33.57 52.56 45.16
C TYR A 865 -34.73 53.56 45.12
N THR A 866 -35.35 53.70 43.95
CA THR A 866 -36.53 54.55 43.78
C THR A 866 -37.76 53.67 43.60
N PRO A 867 -38.53 53.38 44.67
CA PRO A 867 -39.79 52.65 44.52
C PRO A 867 -40.77 53.53 43.73
N PRO A 868 -41.36 53.07 42.61
CA PRO A 868 -42.42 53.81 41.94
C PRO A 868 -43.62 53.84 42.91
N GLY A 869 -44.03 55.04 43.32
CA GLY A 869 -44.95 55.25 44.44
C GLY A 869 -46.18 54.34 44.44
N GLY A 870 -46.15 53.31 45.30
CA GLY A 870 -47.23 52.36 45.55
C GLY A 870 -47.45 51.35 44.42
N ALA A 871 -46.89 50.15 44.59
CA ALA A 871 -47.04 48.96 43.71
C ALA A 871 -46.31 49.00 42.36
N GLY A 872 -45.03 49.41 42.33
CA GLY A 872 -44.19 49.32 41.13
C GLY A 872 -42.84 48.64 41.37
N LEU A 873 -42.25 48.17 40.27
CA LEU A 873 -40.96 47.47 40.17
C LEU A 873 -39.80 48.46 40.37
N GLY A 874 -38.86 48.15 41.27
CA GLY A 874 -37.57 48.80 41.35
C GLY A 874 -36.45 47.89 40.83
N THR A 875 -35.90 48.21 39.67
CA THR A 875 -34.86 47.40 39.02
C THR A 875 -33.50 47.60 39.69
N VAL A 876 -32.88 46.49 40.08
CA VAL A 876 -31.48 46.43 40.50
C VAL A 876 -30.64 46.03 39.29
N THR A 877 -29.64 46.86 38.98
CA THR A 877 -28.68 46.63 37.91
C THR A 877 -27.26 46.66 38.49
N PRO A 878 -26.55 45.52 38.51
CA PRO A 878 -25.15 45.46 38.88
C PRO A 878 -24.26 46.11 37.78
N PRO A 879 -22.97 46.34 38.06
CA PRO A 879 -22.01 46.77 37.04
C PRO A 879 -21.94 45.80 35.85
N ALA A 880 -21.47 46.29 34.69
CA ALA A 880 -21.48 45.58 33.42
C ALA A 880 -20.88 44.16 33.43
N GLY A 881 -20.00 43.84 34.39
CA GLY A 881 -19.39 42.51 34.51
C GLY A 881 -20.31 41.40 35.06
N TYR A 882 -21.52 41.69 35.56
CA TYR A 882 -22.41 40.67 36.15
C TYR A 882 -23.54 40.21 35.23
N GLY A 883 -23.90 41.00 34.20
CA GLY A 883 -24.74 40.53 33.10
C GLY A 883 -26.19 40.17 33.40
N TRP A 884 -26.78 40.60 34.52
CA TRP A 884 -28.20 40.41 34.82
C TRP A 884 -28.84 41.67 35.41
N THR A 885 -30.16 41.76 35.38
CA THR A 885 -30.96 42.74 36.13
C THR A 885 -32.07 42.00 36.87
N VAL A 886 -32.51 42.51 38.00
CA VAL A 886 -33.62 41.89 38.74
C VAL A 886 -34.53 42.95 39.32
N ASP A 887 -35.83 42.70 39.25
CA ASP A 887 -36.81 43.60 39.83
C ASP A 887 -37.12 43.22 41.28
N ILE A 888 -37.18 44.24 42.13
CA ILE A 888 -37.63 44.14 43.51
C ILE A 888 -38.97 44.87 43.61
N ASN A 889 -39.97 44.16 44.11
CA ASN A 889 -41.33 44.63 44.33
C ASN A 889 -41.53 45.06 45.78
N ASN A 890 -42.53 45.92 46.01
CA ASN A 890 -42.94 46.44 47.32
C ASN A 890 -41.84 47.23 48.05
N ASP A 891 -41.93 47.31 49.38
CA ASP A 891 -41.13 48.18 50.22
C ASP A 891 -40.14 47.37 51.07
N PRO A 892 -38.90 47.15 50.60
CA PRO A 892 -37.82 46.60 51.42
C PRO A 892 -37.43 47.57 52.55
N GLN A 893 -36.98 47.02 53.68
CA GLN A 893 -36.51 47.78 54.84
C GLN A 893 -35.01 47.67 55.03
N ALA A 894 -34.44 48.57 55.85
CA ALA A 894 -33.03 48.49 56.24
C ALA A 894 -32.75 47.13 56.90
N GLY A 895 -31.78 46.40 56.39
CA GLY A 895 -31.42 45.06 56.83
C GLY A 895 -32.03 43.92 56.01
N ASP A 896 -33.00 44.19 55.13
CA ASP A 896 -33.49 43.17 54.19
C ASP A 896 -32.39 42.81 53.18
N GLU A 897 -32.23 41.51 52.92
CA GLU A 897 -31.26 40.95 51.99
C GLU A 897 -31.95 40.12 50.91
N PHE A 898 -31.45 40.18 49.68
CA PHE A 898 -31.84 39.26 48.60
C PHE A 898 -30.58 38.67 47.98
N ILE A 899 -30.66 37.43 47.50
CA ILE A 899 -29.53 36.69 46.93
C ILE A 899 -29.88 36.35 45.49
N VAL A 900 -29.00 36.72 44.57
CA VAL A 900 -28.99 36.28 43.17
C VAL A 900 -27.85 35.29 43.01
N GLN A 901 -28.12 34.10 42.48
CA GLN A 901 -27.12 33.04 42.35
C GLN A 901 -27.41 32.16 41.12
N ASN A 902 -26.39 31.44 40.67
CA ASN A 902 -26.56 30.39 39.69
C ASN A 902 -27.03 29.09 40.37
N ASP A 903 -28.08 28.47 39.84
CA ASP A 903 -28.60 27.15 40.26
C ASP A 903 -28.46 26.11 39.13
N GLY A 904 -27.67 26.41 38.11
CA GLY A 904 -27.41 25.52 36.99
C GLY A 904 -26.57 24.30 37.36
N ASP A 905 -26.76 23.25 36.56
CA ASP A 905 -26.03 21.99 36.62
C ASP A 905 -24.53 22.24 36.42
N THR A 906 -23.72 21.49 37.16
CA THR A 906 -22.27 21.47 36.96
C THR A 906 -21.72 20.08 36.68
N PHE A 907 -20.66 20.02 35.89
CA PHE A 907 -19.93 18.81 35.56
C PHE A 907 -18.45 19.05 35.75
N GLN A 908 -17.80 18.21 36.55
CA GLN A 908 -16.38 18.33 36.86
C GLN A 908 -15.57 17.30 36.09
N ILE A 909 -14.45 17.74 35.55
CA ILE A 909 -13.41 16.95 34.93
C ILE A 909 -12.16 17.10 35.80
N LYS A 910 -11.54 15.99 36.20
CA LYS A 910 -10.32 16.02 37.00
C LYS A 910 -9.38 14.90 36.61
N SER A 911 -8.08 15.11 36.85
CA SER A 911 -7.08 14.06 36.73
C SER A 911 -7.39 12.86 37.63
N ASN A 912 -7.15 11.66 37.12
CA ASN A 912 -7.37 10.40 37.81
C ASN A 912 -6.22 10.03 38.77
N GLN A 913 -5.66 11.00 39.51
CA GLN A 913 -4.47 10.80 40.37
C GLN A 913 -4.64 9.78 41.52
N GLY A 914 -5.84 9.19 41.69
CA GLY A 914 -6.13 8.14 42.67
C GLY A 914 -6.75 6.88 42.05
N GLY A 915 -6.76 6.74 40.72
CA GLY A 915 -7.35 5.63 39.97
C GLY A 915 -6.60 4.30 40.08
N ILE A 916 -5.99 4.02 41.24
CA ILE A 916 -5.32 2.75 41.54
C ILE A 916 -6.42 1.66 41.63
N GLY A 917 -6.77 1.08 40.48
CA GLY A 917 -7.94 0.21 40.35
C GLY A 917 -8.79 0.46 39.10
N ASP A 918 -8.56 1.54 38.38
CA ASP A 918 -9.23 1.83 37.12
C ASP A 918 -8.66 0.94 36.00
N ASN A 919 -9.54 0.27 35.27
CA ASN A 919 -9.22 -0.63 34.16
C ASN A 919 -9.84 -0.17 32.83
N ARG A 920 -10.38 1.05 32.75
CA ARG A 920 -11.08 1.53 31.54
C ARG A 920 -10.18 1.45 30.30
N ASN A 921 -8.92 1.88 30.39
CA ASN A 921 -8.01 1.79 29.24
C ASN A 921 -7.63 0.34 28.91
N ALA A 922 -7.45 -0.53 29.92
CA ALA A 922 -7.27 -1.96 29.67
C ALA A 922 -8.48 -2.57 28.94
N LEU A 923 -9.70 -2.21 29.31
CA LEU A 923 -10.90 -2.69 28.62
C LEU A 923 -10.99 -2.17 27.19
N GLU A 924 -10.54 -0.95 26.90
CA GLU A 924 -10.41 -0.47 25.50
C GLU A 924 -9.33 -1.25 24.73
N LEU A 925 -8.18 -1.53 25.35
CA LEU A 925 -7.14 -2.37 24.75
C LEU A 925 -7.65 -3.81 24.48
N VAL A 926 -8.44 -4.39 25.39
CA VAL A 926 -9.06 -5.72 25.18
C VAL A 926 -10.00 -5.69 23.97
N LYS A 927 -10.79 -4.63 23.79
CA LYS A 927 -11.71 -4.52 22.64
C LYS A 927 -10.98 -4.54 21.31
N LEU A 928 -9.72 -4.14 21.25
CA LEU A 928 -8.91 -4.22 20.02
C LEU A 928 -8.83 -5.65 19.46
N GLU A 929 -8.98 -6.69 20.30
CA GLU A 929 -9.03 -8.09 19.83
C GLU A 929 -10.09 -8.31 18.76
N THR A 930 -11.25 -7.68 18.93
CA THR A 930 -12.45 -7.91 18.10
C THR A 930 -12.82 -6.70 17.25
N THR A 931 -12.04 -5.63 17.34
CA THR A 931 -12.33 -4.41 16.60
C THR A 931 -11.82 -4.58 15.16
N PRO A 932 -12.71 -4.49 14.16
CA PRO A 932 -12.34 -4.65 12.75
C PRO A 932 -11.62 -3.38 12.25
N GLN A 933 -10.36 -3.22 12.64
CA GLN A 933 -9.54 -2.04 12.35
C GLN A 933 -8.45 -2.28 11.30
N LEU A 934 -8.15 -3.53 10.92
CA LEU A 934 -7.17 -3.84 9.88
C LEU A 934 -7.85 -4.45 8.65
N LEU A 935 -7.49 -3.98 7.45
CA LEU A 935 -7.73 -4.63 6.15
C LEU A 935 -9.14 -5.22 5.93
N ASP A 936 -10.00 -4.53 5.18
CA ASP A 936 -11.38 -4.96 4.85
C ASP A 936 -12.30 -5.18 6.07
N GLY A 937 -11.97 -4.56 7.19
CA GLY A 937 -12.73 -4.71 8.44
C GLY A 937 -12.51 -6.07 9.09
N ASN A 938 -11.29 -6.60 9.03
CA ASN A 938 -10.88 -7.77 9.81
C ASN A 938 -10.23 -7.34 11.14
N ASP A 939 -10.29 -8.24 12.12
CA ASP A 939 -9.47 -8.15 13.32
C ASP A 939 -8.08 -8.80 13.07
N PHE A 940 -7.17 -8.71 14.05
CA PHE A 940 -5.81 -9.27 13.93
C PHE A 940 -5.80 -10.77 13.59
N ARG A 941 -6.75 -11.53 14.14
CA ARG A 941 -6.88 -12.97 13.89
C ARG A 941 -7.39 -13.22 12.47
N GLY A 942 -8.31 -12.40 11.99
CA GLY A 942 -8.84 -12.42 10.64
C GLY A 942 -7.76 -12.16 9.59
N VAL A 943 -6.88 -11.18 9.82
CA VAL A 943 -5.75 -10.89 8.92
C VAL A 943 -4.82 -12.10 8.80
N TYR A 944 -4.41 -12.70 9.92
CA TYR A 944 -3.55 -13.89 9.91
C TYR A 944 -4.25 -15.10 9.27
N ALA A 945 -5.54 -15.32 9.57
CA ALA A 945 -6.33 -16.38 8.97
C ALA A 945 -6.50 -16.20 7.45
N GLN A 946 -6.65 -14.96 6.98
CA GLN A 946 -6.71 -14.64 5.55
C GLN A 946 -5.38 -14.96 4.85
N MET A 947 -4.25 -14.63 5.46
CA MET A 947 -2.93 -14.99 4.94
C MET A 947 -2.77 -16.52 4.77
N ILE A 948 -3.13 -17.31 5.79
CA ILE A 948 -3.11 -18.79 5.71
C ILE A 948 -4.07 -19.27 4.62
N ALA A 949 -5.27 -18.69 4.55
CA ALA A 949 -6.28 -19.08 3.56
C ALA A 949 -5.82 -18.80 2.12
N GLU A 950 -5.10 -17.69 1.89
CA GLU A 950 -4.55 -17.30 0.60
C GLU A 950 -3.44 -18.25 0.15
N VAL A 951 -2.45 -18.52 1.02
CA VAL A 951 -1.40 -19.52 0.75
C VAL A 951 -2.02 -20.89 0.46
N GLY A 952 -3.00 -21.31 1.26
CA GLY A 952 -3.71 -22.58 1.04
C GLY A 952 -4.54 -22.60 -0.24
N ALA A 953 -5.11 -21.47 -0.66
CA ALA A 953 -5.83 -21.36 -1.93
C ALA A 953 -4.87 -21.44 -3.13
N GLN A 954 -3.71 -20.79 -3.03
CA GLN A 954 -2.68 -20.84 -4.06
C GLN A 954 -2.06 -22.23 -4.17
N GLY A 955 -1.76 -22.90 -3.04
CA GLY A 955 -1.31 -24.30 -3.03
C GLY A 955 -2.27 -25.23 -3.76
N ARG A 956 -3.58 -25.13 -3.50
CA ARG A 956 -4.59 -25.90 -4.25
C ARG A 956 -4.61 -25.59 -5.75
N ARG A 957 -4.35 -24.34 -6.16
CA ARG A 957 -4.28 -23.98 -7.59
C ARG A 957 -3.05 -24.58 -8.25
N VAL A 958 -1.91 -24.52 -7.57
CA VAL A 958 -0.64 -25.10 -8.01
C VAL A 958 -0.77 -26.61 -8.16
N GLU A 959 -1.32 -27.31 -7.16
CA GLU A 959 -1.48 -28.77 -7.21
C GLU A 959 -2.44 -29.23 -8.32
N ASN A 960 -3.58 -28.56 -8.50
CA ASN A 960 -4.49 -28.88 -9.61
C ASN A 960 -3.82 -28.65 -10.99
N THR A 961 -2.99 -27.62 -11.10
CA THR A 961 -2.28 -27.32 -12.34
C THR A 961 -1.16 -28.33 -12.59
N LEU A 962 -0.44 -28.73 -11.55
CA LEU A 962 0.58 -29.79 -11.59
C LEU A 962 -0.02 -31.09 -12.14
N GLN A 963 -1.12 -31.57 -11.57
CA GLN A 963 -1.80 -32.80 -12.03
C GLN A 963 -2.19 -32.73 -13.52
N SER A 964 -2.61 -31.55 -13.99
CA SER A 964 -2.91 -31.30 -15.40
C SER A 964 -1.66 -31.39 -16.27
N GLN A 965 -0.54 -30.78 -15.84
CA GLN A 965 0.74 -30.83 -16.56
C GLN A 965 1.32 -32.25 -16.59
N GLU A 966 1.22 -33.02 -15.50
CA GLU A 966 1.67 -34.42 -15.43
C GLU A 966 0.91 -35.30 -16.43
N ALA A 967 -0.42 -35.15 -16.52
CA ALA A 967 -1.23 -35.88 -17.48
C ALA A 967 -0.86 -35.55 -18.94
N LEU A 968 -0.57 -34.27 -19.22
CA LEU A 968 -0.11 -33.82 -20.53
C LEU A 968 1.30 -34.34 -20.87
N LEU A 969 2.22 -34.34 -19.89
CA LEU A 969 3.55 -34.90 -20.04
C LEU A 969 3.47 -36.39 -20.33
N GLN A 970 2.69 -37.16 -19.56
CA GLN A 970 2.49 -38.59 -19.77
C GLN A 970 1.96 -38.88 -21.18
N GLN A 971 1.00 -38.08 -21.67
CA GLN A 971 0.48 -38.22 -23.03
C GLN A 971 1.55 -37.94 -24.09
N SER A 972 2.41 -36.94 -23.89
CA SER A 972 3.54 -36.65 -24.77
C SER A 972 4.61 -37.74 -24.74
N GLU A 973 4.87 -38.34 -23.58
CA GLU A 973 5.79 -39.47 -23.45
C GLU A 973 5.30 -40.71 -24.18
N LEU A 974 4.02 -41.07 -24.01
CA LEU A 974 3.40 -42.18 -24.76
C LEU A 974 3.43 -41.92 -26.28
N SER A 975 3.20 -40.68 -26.70
CA SER A 975 3.27 -40.30 -28.12
C SER A 975 4.70 -40.44 -28.66
N ARG A 976 5.71 -40.03 -27.87
CA ARG A 976 7.12 -40.24 -28.21
C ARG A 976 7.45 -41.73 -28.28
N GLU A 977 7.06 -42.52 -27.29
CA GLU A 977 7.33 -43.96 -27.25
C GLU A 977 6.71 -44.70 -28.44
N SER A 978 5.51 -44.30 -28.89
CA SER A 978 4.87 -44.88 -30.07
C SER A 978 5.63 -44.60 -31.38
N ILE A 979 6.42 -43.53 -31.46
CA ILE A 979 7.14 -43.12 -32.67
C ILE A 979 8.60 -43.57 -32.61
N SER A 980 9.27 -43.22 -31.53
CA SER A 980 10.72 -43.33 -31.33
C SER A 980 11.12 -44.48 -30.42
N GLY A 981 10.18 -45.10 -29.70
CA GLY A 981 10.46 -46.18 -28.75
C GLY A 981 10.97 -47.45 -29.42
N VAL A 982 11.80 -48.20 -28.68
CA VAL A 982 12.34 -49.49 -29.12
C VAL A 982 11.47 -50.63 -28.56
N SER A 983 10.80 -51.37 -29.44
CA SER A 983 10.10 -52.60 -29.09
C SER A 983 11.01 -53.80 -29.26
N LEU A 984 11.34 -54.49 -28.16
CA LEU A 984 12.22 -55.67 -28.20
C LEU A 984 11.65 -56.80 -29.07
N ASP A 985 10.33 -56.94 -29.14
CA ASP A 985 9.68 -57.95 -29.98
C ASP A 985 9.79 -57.61 -31.46
N GLU A 986 9.59 -56.34 -31.84
CA GLU A 986 9.78 -55.88 -33.22
C GLU A 986 11.25 -56.00 -33.64
N GLU A 987 12.18 -55.59 -32.77
CA GLU A 987 13.61 -55.69 -33.03
C GLU A 987 14.07 -57.15 -33.11
N ALA A 988 13.56 -58.05 -32.28
CA ALA A 988 13.85 -59.47 -32.37
C ALA A 988 13.35 -60.07 -33.70
N ALA A 989 12.14 -59.72 -34.12
CA ALA A 989 11.59 -60.17 -35.41
C ALA A 989 12.41 -59.62 -36.60
N ASN A 990 12.80 -58.35 -36.56
CA ASN A 990 13.66 -57.72 -37.56
C ASN A 990 15.06 -58.37 -37.61
N LEU A 991 15.64 -58.67 -36.44
CA LEU A 991 16.94 -59.35 -36.35
C LEU A 991 16.89 -60.71 -37.03
N VAL A 992 15.87 -61.52 -36.75
CA VAL A 992 15.68 -62.84 -37.38
C VAL A 992 15.51 -62.70 -38.89
N ARG A 993 14.71 -61.72 -39.33
CA ARG A 993 14.50 -61.44 -40.77
C ARG A 993 15.81 -61.08 -41.46
N PHE A 994 16.62 -60.19 -40.89
CA PHE A 994 17.91 -59.80 -41.47
C PHE A 994 18.93 -60.95 -41.42
N GLN A 995 18.95 -61.76 -40.36
CA GLN A 995 19.82 -62.94 -40.27
C GLN A 995 19.49 -63.98 -41.35
N GLN A 996 18.20 -64.29 -41.57
CA GLN A 996 17.77 -65.22 -42.62
C GLN A 996 18.11 -64.67 -44.02
N ALA A 997 17.86 -63.39 -44.27
CA ALA A 997 18.17 -62.73 -45.54
C ALA A 997 19.69 -62.70 -45.83
N TYR A 998 20.50 -62.47 -44.78
CA TYR A 998 21.96 -62.52 -44.84
C TYR A 998 22.48 -63.93 -45.18
N GLN A 999 21.95 -64.97 -44.52
CA GLN A 999 22.31 -66.37 -44.80
C GLN A 999 21.96 -66.77 -46.24
N ALA A 1000 20.78 -66.38 -46.73
CA ALA A 1000 20.35 -66.64 -48.10
C ALA A 1000 21.26 -65.95 -49.13
N ALA A 1001 21.62 -64.68 -48.92
CA ALA A 1001 22.54 -63.95 -49.79
C ALA A 1001 23.95 -64.60 -49.81
N ALA A 1002 24.44 -65.04 -48.64
CA ALA A 1002 25.72 -65.74 -48.53
C ALA A 1002 25.73 -67.08 -49.30
N GLN A 1003 24.64 -67.85 -49.25
CA GLN A 1003 24.50 -69.08 -50.04
C GLN A 1003 24.50 -68.82 -51.55
N VAL A 1004 23.88 -67.72 -52.02
CA VAL A 1004 23.92 -67.31 -53.44
C VAL A 1004 25.34 -66.98 -53.88
N ILE A 1005 26.13 -66.29 -53.04
CA ILE A 1005 27.54 -66.00 -53.30
C ILE A 1005 28.35 -67.31 -53.38
N GLN A 1006 28.18 -68.22 -52.42
CA GLN A 1006 28.89 -69.50 -52.39
C GLN A 1006 28.58 -70.35 -53.63
N THR A 1007 27.30 -70.44 -54.01
CA THR A 1007 26.85 -71.19 -55.18
C THR A 1007 27.35 -70.57 -56.48
N SER A 1008 27.33 -69.23 -56.58
CA SER A 1008 27.85 -68.50 -57.74
C SER A 1008 29.36 -68.69 -57.91
N ASN A 1009 30.11 -68.69 -56.81
CA ASN A 1009 31.55 -68.96 -56.82
C ASN A 1009 31.84 -70.40 -57.26
N SER A 1010 31.08 -71.38 -56.76
CA SER A 1010 31.18 -72.77 -57.20
C SER A 1010 30.89 -72.93 -58.70
N MET A 1011 29.85 -72.28 -59.23
CA MET A 1011 29.55 -72.31 -60.67
C MET A 1011 30.65 -71.65 -61.51
N PHE A 1012 31.23 -70.54 -61.04
CA PHE A 1012 32.33 -69.85 -61.73
C PHE A 1012 33.61 -70.70 -61.76
N THR A 1013 33.97 -71.35 -60.65
CA THR A 1013 35.10 -72.29 -60.60
C THR A 1013 34.87 -73.47 -61.54
N SER A 1014 33.68 -74.09 -61.53
CA SER A 1014 33.35 -75.20 -62.43
C SER A 1014 33.41 -74.80 -63.92
N LEU A 1015 32.98 -73.58 -64.27
CA LEU A 1015 33.09 -73.06 -65.64
C LEU A 1015 34.53 -72.72 -66.05
N LEU A 1016 35.35 -72.21 -65.13
CA LEU A 1016 36.78 -71.97 -65.38
C LEU A 1016 37.55 -73.27 -65.56
N GLU A 1017 37.23 -74.31 -64.79
CA GLU A 1017 37.78 -75.65 -64.96
C GLU A 1017 37.35 -76.27 -66.31
N ALA A 1018 36.09 -76.06 -66.72
CA ALA A 1018 35.57 -76.53 -68.01
C ALA A 1018 36.11 -75.78 -69.25
N VAL A 1019 36.70 -74.59 -69.09
CA VAL A 1019 37.33 -73.80 -70.18
C VAL A 1019 38.85 -74.01 -70.23
N LYS A 1020 39.46 -74.50 -69.14
CA LYS A 1020 40.90 -74.83 -69.06
C LYS A 1020 41.22 -76.29 -69.42
N GLY A 1021 40.22 -77.18 -69.39
CA GLY A 1021 40.26 -78.49 -70.03
C GLY A 1021 39.76 -78.41 -71.45
#